data_AF-A0A8H2VE45-F1
#
_entry.id   AF-A0A8H2VE45-F1
#
_cell.length_a   1.000
_cell.length_b   1.000
_cell.length_c   1.000
_cell.angle_alpha   90.00
_cell.angle_beta   90.00
_cell.angle_gamma   90.00
#
_symmetry.space_group_name_H-M   'P 1'
#
loop_
_entity.id
_entity.type
_entity.pdbx_description
1 polymer ?
#
loop_
_entity_poly.entity_id
_entity_poly.type
_entity_poly.pdbx_seq_one_letter_code
_entity_poly.pdbx_strand_id
1 'polypeptide(L)'
;MSVWEKLEDQSNELIAKSNFKQCYQTIDQYKARYPKSIYLQILESYVRYKQSPSKFNFETSLLAAYGEKGTSYTIDQDALNLLHKFFFELEKYEDALHVFEKSNAKQPGFEISYLWFDRALQDCNFKHLGKASLQLSKFPKDSVHQPREYYFWNAITTVALFKFQNYRLSSQEKCILPLLTYKNLCNVKPFKNNEEIIVFCTVCETLFPDDVEKSQEICKEILPYFDDSVDLYLKNFFLKHVEKNNHTLIFDTCSKILKSLDDYELMKRIVTSGKALGKSQQDLYDLIDGLVSTKSRNGRLIRFEIDLMYDKIISEQSLKYYLERFHNRPCCVTDIIHYRNKISNAELISEVFDSFKELNDEIHDSNIVKLGLKMNKQVQYYNKHKAGMKNKPKTDYSLCSTFILDLIKKDILGPSMTLEDSIFVISMLENYQKEDPNNYDTKVWLIAMYMYLGLTPMAYSYYQDLSVKNVQVDSMDYLIYSRFSSLFPHKQHDYLNKTLPEHDALYDNSLSRISQFISISFDRKSYSKILGMFEFQDRLLKSVGRFSKLCDGINMTYICNDKRTALIESLRGILRQIESTGDSQLSDNRDWSIYGLSEELDKTNVPECLSVLSIDNEWIIYNLIKIFMIDAIPTGKQSDMVNKLLGMLTEGSDVSKHMTAAENISFKIINDIYYNNALNLPSLLNDISAENINPTTWRGRQTYLTHISTLKTLDNMKRIKDKEQKTRIKQKLTELRNHCDELFKTYKEQIVSACASLKTGERHDILTSLGYSPLGPENLTASIVEVQKAIRNL
;
A
#
# COMPACT_ATOMS: atom_id res chain seq x y z
N MET A 1 -12.53 23.12 -24.03
CA MET A 1 -13.53 22.06 -24.19
C MET A 1 -14.01 22.04 -25.64
N SER A 2 -13.68 20.98 -26.37
CA SER A 2 -14.00 20.83 -27.80
C SER A 2 -15.52 20.67 -28.02
N VAL A 3 -15.99 20.81 -29.26
CA VAL A 3 -17.39 20.54 -29.61
C VAL A 3 -17.75 19.07 -29.36
N TRP A 4 -16.79 18.17 -29.56
CA TRP A 4 -16.97 16.73 -29.39
C TRP A 4 -17.01 16.32 -27.92
N GLU A 5 -16.17 16.91 -27.06
CA GLU A 5 -16.21 16.71 -25.60
C GLU A 5 -17.58 17.08 -25.02
N LYS A 6 -18.12 18.25 -25.38
CA LYS A 6 -19.47 18.67 -24.93
C LYS A 6 -20.56 17.70 -25.35
N LEU A 7 -20.49 17.19 -26.58
CA LEU A 7 -21.44 16.21 -27.10
C LEU A 7 -21.31 14.85 -26.39
N GLU A 8 -20.08 14.43 -26.09
CA GLU A 8 -19.82 13.20 -25.34
C GLU A 8 -20.40 13.29 -23.93
N ASP A 9 -20.12 14.38 -23.20
CA ASP A 9 -20.64 14.61 -21.85
C ASP A 9 -22.17 14.60 -21.83
N GLN A 10 -22.79 15.32 -22.77
CA GLN A 10 -24.25 15.34 -22.91
C GLN A 10 -24.82 13.95 -23.21
N SER A 11 -24.14 13.16 -24.05
CA SER A 11 -24.54 11.80 -24.37
C SER A 11 -24.37 10.86 -23.18
N ASN A 12 -23.27 10.96 -22.43
CA ASN A 12 -23.01 10.20 -21.21
C ASN A 12 -24.06 10.49 -20.12
N GLU A 13 -24.47 11.75 -19.94
CA GLU A 13 -25.56 12.11 -19.03
C GLU A 13 -26.90 11.48 -19.44
N LEU A 14 -27.22 11.50 -20.74
CA LEU A 14 -28.45 10.91 -21.25
C LEU A 14 -28.44 9.39 -21.13
N ILE A 15 -27.30 8.74 -21.37
CA ILE A 15 -27.07 7.31 -21.14
C ILE A 15 -27.27 6.96 -19.65
N ALA A 16 -26.69 7.75 -18.74
CA ALA A 16 -26.85 7.53 -17.30
C ALA A 16 -28.32 7.62 -16.85
N LYS A 17 -29.12 8.48 -17.51
CA LYS A 17 -30.58 8.61 -17.31
C LYS A 17 -31.39 7.58 -18.10
N SER A 18 -30.75 6.67 -18.85
CA SER A 18 -31.38 5.73 -19.77
C SER A 18 -32.27 6.38 -20.84
N ASN A 19 -32.02 7.65 -21.18
CA ASN A 19 -32.77 8.42 -22.17
C ASN A 19 -32.10 8.36 -23.55
N PHE A 20 -32.07 7.16 -24.13
CA PHE A 20 -31.42 6.89 -25.41
C PHE A 20 -32.10 7.61 -26.59
N LYS A 21 -33.42 7.84 -26.53
CA LYS A 21 -34.15 8.55 -27.59
C LYS A 21 -33.63 9.98 -27.78
N GLN A 22 -33.48 10.73 -26.70
CA GLN A 22 -32.94 12.09 -26.76
C GLN A 22 -31.45 12.09 -27.14
N CYS A 23 -30.71 11.04 -26.73
CA CYS A 23 -29.32 10.85 -27.12
C CYS A 23 -29.19 10.75 -28.65
N TYR A 24 -29.97 9.85 -29.27
CA TYR A 24 -29.98 9.71 -30.74
C TYR A 24 -30.43 10.99 -31.46
N GLN A 25 -31.48 11.66 -30.96
CA GLN A 25 -31.91 12.95 -31.53
C GLN A 25 -30.79 14.00 -31.53
N THR A 26 -30.00 14.06 -30.45
CA THR A 26 -28.87 14.99 -30.35
C THR A 26 -27.78 14.60 -31.36
N ILE A 27 -27.42 13.32 -31.44
CA ILE A 27 -26.43 12.83 -32.41
C ILE A 27 -26.87 13.11 -33.85
N ASP A 28 -28.14 12.89 -34.19
CA ASP A 28 -28.68 13.13 -35.53
C ASP A 28 -28.62 14.62 -35.92
N GLN A 29 -28.84 15.54 -34.99
CA GLN A 29 -28.66 16.98 -35.22
C GLN A 29 -27.21 17.32 -35.58
N TYR A 30 -26.24 16.70 -34.92
CA TYR A 30 -24.82 16.90 -35.23
C TYR A 30 -24.42 16.20 -36.54
N LYS A 31 -24.99 15.02 -36.85
CA LYS A 31 -24.77 14.33 -38.12
C LYS A 31 -25.28 15.14 -39.31
N ALA A 32 -26.42 15.82 -39.16
CA ALA A 32 -26.93 16.71 -40.19
C ALA A 32 -25.96 17.86 -40.50
N ARG A 33 -25.20 18.34 -39.50
CA ARG A 33 -24.17 19.39 -39.66
C ARG A 33 -22.82 18.84 -40.13
N TYR A 34 -22.44 17.64 -39.69
CA TYR A 34 -21.13 17.01 -39.93
C TYR A 34 -21.26 15.57 -40.44
N PRO A 35 -21.82 15.33 -41.64
CA PRO A 35 -22.21 13.99 -42.10
C PRO A 35 -21.05 13.02 -42.33
N LYS A 36 -19.83 13.54 -42.54
CA LYS A 36 -18.61 12.73 -42.76
C LYS A 36 -17.79 12.51 -41.48
N SER A 37 -18.28 12.95 -40.32
CA SER A 37 -17.54 12.81 -39.05
C SER A 37 -17.46 11.34 -38.65
N ILE A 38 -16.23 10.82 -38.57
CA ILE A 38 -15.96 9.47 -38.06
C ILE A 38 -16.31 9.38 -36.56
N TYR A 39 -16.02 10.44 -35.80
CA TYR A 39 -16.38 10.55 -34.39
C TYR A 39 -17.86 10.26 -34.13
N LEU A 40 -18.76 10.90 -34.90
CA LEU A 40 -20.21 10.71 -34.75
C LEU A 40 -20.67 9.28 -35.08
N GLN A 41 -20.00 8.61 -36.01
CA GLN A 41 -20.30 7.20 -36.34
C GLN A 41 -19.88 6.28 -35.18
N ILE A 42 -18.71 6.53 -34.59
CA ILE A 42 -18.23 5.78 -33.43
C ILE A 42 -19.13 6.04 -32.21
N LEU A 43 -19.49 7.30 -31.94
CA LEU A 43 -20.35 7.69 -30.82
C LEU A 43 -21.73 7.03 -30.91
N GLU A 44 -22.33 6.98 -32.09
CA GLU A 44 -23.60 6.27 -32.29
C GLU A 44 -23.47 4.77 -31.98
N SER A 45 -22.37 4.13 -32.44
CA SER A 45 -22.09 2.72 -32.15
C SER A 45 -21.89 2.49 -30.64
N TYR A 46 -21.18 3.40 -29.96
CA TYR A 46 -20.98 3.39 -28.51
C TYR A 46 -22.32 3.52 -27.76
N VAL A 47 -23.20 4.44 -28.17
CA VAL A 47 -24.53 4.60 -27.57
C VAL A 47 -25.38 3.34 -27.78
N ARG A 48 -25.28 2.69 -28.95
CA ARG A 48 -25.95 1.40 -29.22
C ARG A 48 -25.45 0.29 -28.29
N TYR A 49 -24.15 0.23 -28.04
CA TYR A 49 -23.58 -0.67 -27.03
C TYR A 49 -24.14 -0.38 -25.64
N LYS A 50 -24.13 0.88 -25.20
CA LYS A 50 -24.66 1.28 -23.88
C LYS A 50 -26.15 1.00 -23.71
N GLN A 51 -26.93 1.11 -24.78
CA GLN A 51 -28.37 0.82 -24.77
C GLN A 51 -28.66 -0.67 -24.59
N SER A 52 -27.87 -1.55 -25.21
CA SER A 52 -28.10 -2.99 -25.18
C SER A 52 -26.80 -3.79 -25.30
N PRO A 53 -25.99 -3.85 -24.22
CA PRO A 53 -24.67 -4.49 -24.26
C PRO A 53 -24.73 -5.94 -24.73
N SER A 54 -25.73 -6.71 -24.27
CA SER A 54 -25.88 -8.13 -24.62
C SER A 54 -26.31 -8.39 -26.06
N LYS A 55 -26.80 -7.37 -26.78
CA LYS A 55 -27.22 -7.47 -28.19
C LYS A 55 -26.21 -6.82 -29.14
N PHE A 56 -25.21 -6.13 -28.60
CA PHE A 56 -24.21 -5.45 -29.40
C PHE A 56 -23.25 -6.48 -30.00
N ASN A 57 -23.21 -6.57 -31.33
CA ASN A 57 -22.25 -7.43 -32.02
C ASN A 57 -20.91 -6.69 -32.14
N PHE A 58 -20.02 -6.96 -31.18
CA PHE A 58 -18.68 -6.37 -31.13
C PHE A 58 -17.86 -6.63 -32.41
N GLU A 59 -17.87 -7.88 -32.89
CA GLU A 59 -17.09 -8.32 -34.04
C GLU A 59 -17.40 -7.48 -35.28
N THR A 60 -18.69 -7.38 -35.64
CA THR A 60 -19.10 -6.68 -36.87
C THR A 60 -19.17 -5.17 -36.70
N SER A 61 -19.48 -4.68 -35.49
CA SER A 61 -19.79 -3.26 -35.27
C SER A 61 -18.58 -2.42 -34.86
N LEU A 62 -17.47 -3.06 -34.45
CA LEU A 62 -16.27 -2.36 -33.99
C LEU A 62 -14.98 -3.06 -34.42
N LEU A 63 -14.79 -4.35 -34.06
CA LEU A 63 -13.51 -5.04 -34.25
C LEU A 63 -13.10 -5.15 -35.72
N ALA A 64 -14.00 -5.57 -36.60
CA ALA A 64 -13.72 -5.73 -38.04
C ALA A 64 -13.28 -4.41 -38.72
N ALA A 65 -13.73 -3.26 -38.20
CA ALA A 65 -13.34 -1.96 -38.73
C ALA A 65 -12.03 -1.47 -38.09
N TYR A 66 -11.97 -1.40 -36.77
CA TYR A 66 -10.95 -0.64 -36.05
C TYR A 66 -9.99 -1.47 -35.19
N GLY A 67 -10.27 -2.77 -34.99
CA GLY A 67 -9.37 -3.65 -34.23
C GLY A 67 -8.01 -3.86 -34.92
N GLU A 68 -7.14 -4.64 -34.28
CA GLU A 68 -5.78 -4.92 -34.77
C GLU A 68 -5.75 -5.38 -36.24
N LYS A 69 -6.67 -6.27 -36.60
CA LYS A 69 -6.81 -6.81 -37.98
C LYS A 69 -7.82 -6.05 -38.84
N GLY A 70 -8.40 -4.96 -38.33
CA GLY A 70 -9.43 -4.21 -39.03
C GLY A 70 -8.89 -3.48 -40.27
N THR A 71 -9.77 -2.94 -41.11
CA THR A 71 -9.37 -2.23 -42.34
C THR A 71 -9.40 -0.70 -42.25
N SER A 72 -10.12 -0.15 -41.26
CA SER A 72 -10.31 1.29 -41.07
C SER A 72 -9.30 1.90 -40.09
N TYR A 73 -9.11 3.22 -40.19
CA TYR A 73 -8.30 4.03 -39.28
C TYR A 73 -8.84 5.47 -39.24
N THR A 74 -8.42 6.26 -38.26
CA THR A 74 -8.75 7.69 -38.16
C THR A 74 -7.59 8.48 -37.57
N ILE A 75 -7.38 9.71 -38.05
CA ILE A 75 -6.37 10.64 -37.51
C ILE A 75 -6.99 11.71 -36.60
N ASP A 76 -8.32 11.71 -36.48
CA ASP A 76 -9.06 12.58 -35.57
C ASP A 76 -8.80 12.12 -34.12
N GLN A 77 -8.21 13.00 -33.32
CA GLN A 77 -7.80 12.71 -31.94
C GLN A 77 -8.99 12.39 -31.03
N ASP A 78 -10.12 13.09 -31.21
CA ASP A 78 -11.34 12.85 -30.42
C ASP A 78 -11.92 11.48 -30.79
N ALA A 79 -11.91 11.11 -32.08
CA ALA A 79 -12.32 9.79 -32.53
C ALA A 79 -11.41 8.66 -32.01
N LEU A 80 -10.10 8.88 -31.96
CA LEU A 80 -9.15 7.93 -31.38
C LEU A 80 -9.37 7.73 -29.88
N ASN A 81 -9.59 8.81 -29.13
CA ASN A 81 -9.87 8.75 -27.70
C ASN A 81 -11.19 8.00 -27.41
N LEU A 82 -12.22 8.23 -28.22
CA LEU A 82 -13.49 7.51 -28.08
C LEU A 82 -13.35 6.03 -28.44
N LEU A 83 -12.57 5.68 -29.48
CA LEU A 83 -12.26 4.27 -29.80
C LEU A 83 -11.52 3.59 -28.67
N HIS A 84 -10.49 4.24 -28.10
CA HIS A 84 -9.76 3.74 -26.94
C HIS A 84 -10.71 3.43 -25.78
N LYS A 85 -11.52 4.41 -25.36
CA LYS A 85 -12.53 4.25 -24.31
C LYS A 85 -13.49 3.09 -24.62
N PHE A 86 -13.94 2.96 -25.87
CA PHE A 86 -14.86 1.92 -26.27
C PHE A 86 -14.22 0.52 -26.18
N PHE A 87 -13.03 0.33 -26.73
CA PHE A 87 -12.29 -0.94 -26.61
C PHE A 87 -11.92 -1.27 -25.16
N PHE A 88 -11.54 -0.27 -24.36
CA PHE A 88 -11.19 -0.45 -22.97
C PHE A 88 -12.36 -0.96 -22.12
N GLU A 89 -13.56 -0.37 -22.29
CA GLU A 89 -14.77 -0.85 -21.60
C GLU A 89 -15.19 -2.27 -22.03
N LEU A 90 -14.85 -2.66 -23.26
CA LEU A 90 -15.07 -3.99 -23.81
C LEU A 90 -13.96 -4.99 -23.42
N GLU A 91 -13.02 -4.59 -22.56
CA GLU A 91 -11.91 -5.40 -22.05
C GLU A 91 -10.97 -5.87 -23.17
N LYS A 92 -10.84 -5.05 -24.22
CA LYS A 92 -9.95 -5.25 -25.37
C LYS A 92 -8.79 -4.28 -25.29
N TYR A 93 -7.99 -4.44 -24.25
CA TYR A 93 -6.93 -3.49 -23.86
C TYR A 93 -5.86 -3.30 -24.95
N GLU A 94 -5.46 -4.38 -25.64
CA GLU A 94 -4.50 -4.27 -26.75
C GLU A 94 -5.08 -3.50 -27.95
N ASP A 95 -6.32 -3.81 -28.36
CA ASP A 95 -6.99 -3.10 -29.44
C ASP A 95 -7.17 -1.60 -29.11
N ALA A 96 -7.42 -1.27 -27.84
CA ALA A 96 -7.58 0.11 -27.38
C ALA A 96 -6.35 0.98 -27.67
N LEU A 97 -5.14 0.42 -27.58
CA LEU A 97 -3.90 1.13 -27.90
C LEU A 97 -3.45 0.93 -29.35
N HIS A 98 -3.88 -0.17 -29.98
CA HIS A 98 -3.53 -0.46 -31.38
C HIS A 98 -4.11 0.56 -32.37
N VAL A 99 -5.27 1.15 -32.08
CA VAL A 99 -5.85 2.20 -32.96
C VAL A 99 -4.87 3.35 -33.18
N PHE A 100 -4.08 3.72 -32.18
CA PHE A 100 -3.06 4.76 -32.29
C PHE A 100 -1.84 4.29 -33.09
N GLU A 101 -1.36 3.06 -32.84
CA GLU A 101 -0.27 2.45 -33.59
C GLU A 101 -0.58 2.43 -35.10
N LYS A 102 -1.79 1.99 -35.43
CA LYS A 102 -2.28 1.90 -36.81
C LYS A 102 -2.41 3.27 -37.48
N SER A 103 -2.99 4.25 -36.78
CA SER A 103 -3.10 5.61 -37.30
C SER A 103 -1.74 6.24 -37.52
N ASN A 104 -0.80 6.05 -36.58
CA ASN A 104 0.57 6.53 -36.75
C ASN A 104 1.32 5.78 -37.87
N ALA A 105 1.05 4.49 -38.11
CA ALA A 105 1.66 3.76 -39.22
C ALA A 105 1.15 4.23 -40.58
N LYS A 106 -0.12 4.65 -40.68
CA LYS A 106 -0.73 5.17 -41.92
C LYS A 106 -0.36 6.61 -42.20
N GLN A 107 -0.37 7.45 -41.17
CA GLN A 107 0.00 8.85 -41.26
C GLN A 107 0.88 9.22 -40.05
N PRO A 108 2.20 8.96 -40.14
CA PRO A 108 3.12 9.27 -39.05
C PRO A 108 3.16 10.76 -38.77
N GLY A 109 3.05 11.14 -37.50
CA GLY A 109 3.14 12.54 -37.07
C GLY A 109 3.41 12.66 -35.58
N PHE A 110 3.98 13.81 -35.19
CA PHE A 110 4.30 14.11 -33.80
C PHE A 110 3.07 14.02 -32.90
N GLU A 111 2.00 14.73 -33.26
CA GLU A 111 0.74 14.77 -32.50
C GLU A 111 0.15 13.38 -32.22
N ILE A 112 0.11 12.51 -33.23
CA ILE A 112 -0.44 11.15 -33.09
C ILE A 112 0.50 10.28 -32.24
N SER A 113 1.81 10.39 -32.46
CA SER A 113 2.80 9.64 -31.66
C SER A 113 2.80 10.08 -30.19
N TYR A 114 2.61 11.36 -29.91
CA TYR A 114 2.55 11.90 -28.56
C TYR A 114 1.23 11.51 -27.87
N LEU A 115 0.10 11.61 -28.58
CA LEU A 115 -1.19 11.14 -28.08
C LEU A 115 -1.16 9.62 -27.77
N TRP A 116 -0.51 8.83 -28.63
CA TRP A 116 -0.27 7.42 -28.38
C TRP A 116 0.55 7.19 -27.11
N PHE A 117 1.64 7.94 -26.94
CA PHE A 117 2.50 7.88 -25.76
C PHE A 117 1.72 8.20 -24.48
N ASP A 118 0.94 9.29 -24.47
CA ASP A 118 0.14 9.71 -23.31
C ASP A 118 -0.95 8.68 -22.94
N ARG A 119 -1.63 8.10 -23.93
CA ARG A 119 -2.62 7.03 -23.68
C ARG A 119 -1.98 5.75 -23.16
N ALA A 120 -0.85 5.34 -23.76
CA ALA A 120 -0.11 4.19 -23.25
C ALA A 120 0.46 4.42 -21.84
N LEU A 121 0.78 5.68 -21.49
CA LEU A 121 1.19 6.09 -20.15
C LEU A 121 0.07 5.93 -19.12
N GLN A 122 -1.13 6.39 -19.45
CA GLN A 122 -2.32 6.27 -18.60
C GLN A 122 -2.71 4.81 -18.36
N ASP A 123 -2.61 3.98 -19.39
CA ASP A 123 -2.89 2.54 -19.34
C ASP A 123 -1.75 1.71 -18.70
N CYS A 124 -0.63 2.35 -18.36
CA CYS A 124 0.59 1.67 -17.88
C CYS A 124 1.04 0.53 -18.82
N ASN A 125 0.92 0.71 -20.14
CA ASN A 125 1.32 -0.27 -21.14
C ASN A 125 2.72 0.08 -21.69
N PHE A 126 3.76 -0.53 -21.09
CA PHE A 126 5.15 -0.20 -21.39
C PHE A 126 5.59 -0.61 -22.80
N LYS A 127 4.89 -1.58 -23.42
CA LYS A 127 5.14 -1.98 -24.81
C LYS A 127 4.73 -0.89 -25.78
N HIS A 128 3.52 -0.37 -25.64
CA HIS A 128 3.04 0.74 -26.49
C HIS A 128 3.78 2.05 -26.19
N LEU A 129 4.13 2.33 -24.93
CA LEU A 129 5.01 3.45 -24.54
C LEU A 129 6.36 3.39 -25.26
N GLY A 130 7.01 2.22 -25.27
CA GLY A 130 8.28 1.99 -25.95
C GLY A 130 8.18 2.19 -27.46
N LYS A 131 7.11 1.68 -28.10
CA LYS A 131 6.88 1.89 -29.54
C LYS A 131 6.61 3.36 -29.87
N ALA A 132 5.77 4.04 -29.10
CA ALA A 132 5.40 5.44 -29.31
C ALA A 132 6.62 6.36 -29.17
N SER A 133 7.41 6.19 -28.11
CA SER A 133 8.65 6.95 -27.89
C SER A 133 9.69 6.75 -29.00
N LEU A 134 9.79 5.53 -29.56
CA LEU A 134 10.64 5.29 -30.71
C LEU A 134 10.17 6.04 -31.96
N GLN A 135 8.86 6.15 -32.19
CA GLN A 135 8.33 6.95 -33.32
C GLN A 135 8.59 8.44 -33.12
N LEU A 136 8.44 8.95 -31.89
CA LEU A 136 8.75 10.35 -31.56
C LEU A 136 10.20 10.73 -31.92
N SER A 137 11.15 9.81 -31.78
CA SER A 137 12.57 10.05 -32.15
C SER A 137 12.80 10.35 -33.64
N LYS A 138 11.83 10.06 -34.52
CA LYS A 138 11.97 10.25 -35.98
C LYS A 138 11.57 11.63 -36.49
N PHE A 139 10.90 12.44 -35.67
CA PHE A 139 10.38 13.74 -36.10
C PHE A 139 11.32 14.87 -35.69
N PRO A 140 11.76 15.73 -36.64
CA PRO A 140 12.56 16.92 -36.31
C PRO A 140 11.66 17.94 -35.61
N LYS A 141 12.02 18.22 -34.35
CA LYS A 141 11.46 19.18 -33.38
C LYS A 141 10.33 20.14 -33.79
N ASP A 142 9.33 20.20 -32.90
CA ASP A 142 8.72 21.45 -32.41
C ASP A 142 9.63 22.15 -31.38
N SER A 143 9.33 23.40 -31.00
CA SER A 143 10.21 24.28 -30.20
C SER A 143 10.69 23.74 -28.82
N VAL A 144 10.10 22.68 -28.26
CA VAL A 144 10.31 22.25 -26.85
C VAL A 144 11.29 21.06 -26.66
N HIS A 145 11.15 19.91 -27.35
CA HIS A 145 11.97 18.68 -27.10
C HIS A 145 12.88 18.19 -28.25
N GLN A 146 14.20 18.05 -28.05
CA GLN A 146 15.12 17.61 -29.13
C GLN A 146 14.93 16.12 -29.49
N PRO A 147 15.12 15.67 -30.75
CA PRO A 147 15.01 14.25 -31.12
C PRO A 147 15.88 13.31 -30.25
N ARG A 148 17.00 13.82 -29.74
CA ARG A 148 17.88 13.16 -28.77
C ARG A 148 17.13 12.66 -27.52
N GLU A 149 16.23 13.48 -26.98
CA GLU A 149 15.53 13.22 -25.71
C GLU A 149 14.65 11.97 -25.82
N TYR A 150 14.04 11.75 -26.99
CA TYR A 150 13.19 10.60 -27.24
C TYR A 150 13.94 9.26 -27.27
N TYR A 151 15.26 9.25 -27.50
CA TYR A 151 16.05 8.04 -27.30
C TYR A 151 16.15 7.64 -25.82
N PHE A 152 16.23 8.62 -24.92
CA PHE A 152 16.22 8.35 -23.47
C PHE A 152 14.81 7.97 -22.99
N TRP A 153 13.76 8.55 -23.56
CA TRP A 153 12.38 8.12 -23.29
C TRP A 153 12.17 6.66 -23.71
N ASN A 154 12.62 6.30 -24.91
CA ASN A 154 12.57 4.93 -25.41
C ASN A 154 13.38 3.97 -24.54
N ALA A 155 14.56 4.39 -24.08
CA ALA A 155 15.37 3.59 -23.16
C ALA A 155 14.65 3.30 -21.84
N ILE A 156 14.11 4.32 -21.18
CA ILE A 156 13.42 4.18 -19.90
C ILE A 156 12.14 3.35 -20.02
N THR A 157 11.36 3.54 -21.08
CA THR A 157 10.14 2.75 -21.33
C THR A 157 10.46 1.29 -21.68
N THR A 158 11.56 1.04 -22.40
CA THR A 158 12.05 -0.34 -22.64
C THR A 158 12.51 -1.00 -21.34
N VAL A 159 13.26 -0.29 -20.49
CA VAL A 159 13.61 -0.78 -19.15
C VAL A 159 12.36 -1.10 -18.33
N ALA A 160 11.37 -0.21 -18.32
CA ALA A 160 10.10 -0.43 -17.62
C ALA A 160 9.37 -1.68 -18.14
N LEU A 161 9.34 -1.91 -19.45
CA LEU A 161 8.76 -3.10 -20.06
C LEU A 161 9.43 -4.39 -19.57
N PHE A 162 10.77 -4.42 -19.52
CA PHE A 162 11.51 -5.58 -19.02
C PHE A 162 11.36 -5.78 -17.51
N LYS A 163 11.29 -4.70 -16.73
CA LYS A 163 11.17 -4.77 -15.27
C LYS A 163 9.77 -5.18 -14.81
N PHE A 164 8.73 -4.61 -15.42
CA PHE A 164 7.35 -4.72 -14.92
C PHE A 164 6.43 -5.57 -15.80
N GLN A 165 6.74 -5.75 -17.10
CA GLN A 165 5.83 -6.37 -18.07
C GLN A 165 6.54 -7.35 -19.03
N ASN A 166 7.57 -8.05 -18.55
CA ASN A 166 8.38 -8.97 -19.36
C ASN A 166 7.55 -10.10 -20.03
N TYR A 167 6.41 -10.46 -19.44
CA TYR A 167 5.49 -11.47 -20.00
C TYR A 167 4.82 -11.01 -21.32
N ARG A 168 4.84 -9.71 -21.65
CA ARG A 168 4.29 -9.15 -22.91
C ARG A 168 5.26 -9.21 -24.09
N LEU A 169 6.50 -9.64 -23.84
CA LEU A 169 7.55 -9.72 -24.84
C LEU A 169 7.63 -11.13 -25.44
N SER A 170 7.66 -11.21 -26.77
CA SER A 170 8.03 -12.43 -27.49
C SER A 170 9.52 -12.74 -27.32
N SER A 171 9.91 -14.01 -27.56
CA SER A 171 11.32 -14.42 -27.51
C SER A 171 12.22 -13.61 -28.44
N GLN A 172 11.71 -13.21 -29.62
CA GLN A 172 12.44 -12.37 -30.55
C GLN A 172 12.62 -10.94 -30.03
N GLU A 173 11.56 -10.34 -29.47
CA GLU A 173 11.64 -9.00 -28.88
C GLU A 173 12.61 -8.95 -27.70
N LYS A 174 12.65 -10.01 -26.87
CA LYS A 174 13.61 -10.15 -25.77
C LYS A 174 15.07 -10.10 -26.23
N CYS A 175 15.36 -10.60 -27.43
CA CYS A 175 16.71 -10.53 -28.01
C CYS A 175 17.01 -9.19 -28.69
N ILE A 176 16.07 -8.63 -29.44
CA ILE A 176 16.33 -7.47 -30.31
C ILE A 176 16.24 -6.14 -29.58
N LEU A 177 15.24 -5.95 -28.71
CA LEU A 177 14.98 -4.66 -28.07
C LEU A 177 16.15 -4.17 -27.19
N PRO A 178 16.82 -5.02 -26.39
CA PRO A 178 18.01 -4.62 -25.64
C PRO A 178 19.11 -4.06 -26.54
N LEU A 179 19.44 -4.79 -27.62
CA LEU A 179 20.51 -4.42 -28.55
C LEU A 179 20.21 -3.11 -29.28
N LEU A 180 18.97 -2.93 -29.73
CA LEU A 180 18.55 -1.69 -30.40
C LEU A 180 18.61 -0.49 -29.45
N THR A 181 18.09 -0.65 -28.23
CA THR A 181 18.06 0.40 -27.20
C THR A 181 19.48 0.83 -26.84
N TYR A 182 20.35 -0.13 -26.56
CA TYR A 182 21.76 0.11 -26.26
C TYR A 182 22.48 0.82 -27.42
N LYS A 183 22.30 0.35 -28.66
CA LYS A 183 22.90 0.97 -29.85
C LYS A 183 22.45 2.42 -30.01
N ASN A 184 21.16 2.70 -29.82
CA ASN A 184 20.62 4.06 -29.90
C ASN A 184 21.24 4.98 -28.86
N LEU A 185 21.45 4.50 -27.63
CA LEU A 185 22.14 5.27 -26.59
C LEU A 185 23.62 5.49 -26.88
N CYS A 186 24.30 4.52 -27.49
CA CYS A 186 25.69 4.69 -27.91
C CYS A 186 25.84 5.77 -28.99
N ASN A 187 24.88 5.86 -29.92
CA ASN A 187 24.90 6.87 -30.99
C ASN A 187 24.73 8.31 -30.49
N VAL A 188 24.27 8.49 -29.25
CA VAL A 188 24.11 9.81 -28.64
C VAL A 188 25.26 10.17 -27.70
N LYS A 189 26.31 9.34 -27.55
CA LYS A 189 27.53 9.74 -26.82
C LYS A 189 28.22 10.95 -27.50
N PRO A 190 28.92 11.83 -26.75
CA PRO A 190 29.06 11.81 -25.29
C PRO A 190 27.77 12.21 -24.56
N PHE A 191 27.57 11.66 -23.36
CA PHE A 191 26.46 12.04 -22.50
C PHE A 191 26.67 13.46 -21.94
N LYS A 192 25.59 14.22 -21.85
CA LYS A 192 25.64 15.67 -21.53
C LYS A 192 25.48 15.98 -20.04
N ASN A 193 24.99 15.03 -19.25
CA ASN A 193 24.70 15.19 -17.83
C ASN A 193 24.55 13.83 -17.13
N ASN A 194 24.46 13.85 -15.79
CA ASN A 194 24.30 12.64 -14.97
C ASN A 194 23.04 11.84 -15.31
N GLU A 195 21.92 12.49 -15.63
CA GLU A 195 20.66 11.80 -15.95
C GLU A 195 20.79 10.92 -17.20
N GLU A 196 21.46 11.40 -18.26
CA GLU A 196 21.72 10.59 -19.45
C GLU A 196 22.59 9.36 -19.15
N ILE A 197 23.59 9.52 -18.27
CA ILE A 197 24.47 8.41 -17.83
C ILE A 197 23.69 7.43 -16.97
N ILE A 198 22.87 7.92 -16.03
CA ILE A 198 22.01 7.08 -15.19
C ILE A 198 21.09 6.22 -16.07
N VAL A 199 20.50 6.79 -17.13
CA VAL A 199 19.68 6.01 -18.09
C VAL A 199 20.54 4.95 -18.78
N PHE A 200 21.73 5.31 -19.26
CA PHE A 200 22.65 4.36 -19.89
C PHE A 200 23.05 3.21 -18.97
N CYS A 201 23.42 3.51 -17.73
CA CYS A 201 23.76 2.52 -16.71
C CYS A 201 22.56 1.63 -16.38
N THR A 202 21.36 2.22 -16.25
CA THR A 202 20.13 1.48 -16.00
C THR A 202 19.81 0.51 -17.14
N VAL A 203 20.00 0.92 -18.40
CA VAL A 203 19.84 0.05 -19.58
C VAL A 203 20.83 -1.10 -19.55
N CYS A 204 22.11 -0.80 -19.33
CA CYS A 204 23.15 -1.82 -19.28
C CYS A 204 22.87 -2.84 -18.15
N GLU A 205 22.56 -2.36 -16.94
CA GLU A 205 22.28 -3.21 -15.79
C GLU A 205 21.01 -4.06 -15.97
N THR A 206 19.91 -3.46 -16.46
CA THR A 206 18.62 -4.15 -16.49
C THR A 206 18.47 -5.06 -17.70
N LEU A 207 18.98 -4.64 -18.85
CA LEU A 207 18.80 -5.38 -20.11
C LEU A 207 19.95 -6.35 -20.40
N PHE A 208 21.08 -6.20 -19.69
CA PHE A 208 22.27 -7.06 -19.82
C PHE A 208 22.84 -7.43 -18.42
N PRO A 209 22.04 -8.04 -17.52
CA PRO A 209 22.39 -8.22 -16.11
C PRO A 209 23.64 -9.06 -15.86
N ASP A 210 23.97 -10.00 -16.76
CA ASP A 210 25.10 -10.92 -16.65
C ASP A 210 26.27 -10.57 -17.59
N ASP A 211 26.23 -9.40 -18.24
CA ASP A 211 27.25 -8.97 -19.19
C ASP A 211 28.38 -8.20 -18.47
N VAL A 212 29.54 -8.86 -18.38
CA VAL A 212 30.74 -8.31 -17.74
C VAL A 212 31.29 -7.11 -18.52
N GLU A 213 31.23 -7.13 -19.86
CA GLU A 213 31.72 -6.02 -20.68
C GLU A 213 30.85 -4.77 -20.46
N LYS A 214 29.53 -4.95 -20.33
CA LYS A 214 28.59 -3.86 -19.99
C LYS A 214 28.85 -3.30 -18.60
N SER A 215 29.18 -4.16 -17.63
CA SER A 215 29.57 -3.71 -16.28
C SER A 215 30.86 -2.89 -16.28
N GLN A 216 31.87 -3.31 -17.06
CA GLN A 216 33.10 -2.53 -17.26
C GLN A 216 32.83 -1.20 -17.96
N GLU A 217 31.94 -1.19 -18.97
CA GLU A 217 31.55 0.02 -19.69
C GLU A 217 30.83 1.02 -18.78
N ILE A 218 29.91 0.56 -17.91
CA ILE A 218 29.28 1.39 -16.87
C ILE A 218 30.36 2.10 -16.05
N CYS A 219 31.33 1.35 -15.52
CA CYS A 219 32.39 1.94 -14.69
C CYS A 219 33.22 2.97 -15.48
N LYS A 220 33.57 2.64 -16.72
CA LYS A 220 34.34 3.53 -17.59
C LYS A 220 33.63 4.87 -17.86
N GLU A 221 32.33 4.85 -18.10
CA GLU A 221 31.54 6.06 -18.36
C GLU A 221 31.32 6.89 -17.09
N ILE A 222 31.27 6.25 -15.92
CA ILE A 222 31.04 6.93 -14.62
C ILE A 222 32.30 7.60 -14.07
N LEU A 223 33.47 6.94 -14.17
CA LEU A 223 34.70 7.38 -13.49
C LEU A 223 35.06 8.86 -13.70
N PRO A 224 34.97 9.44 -14.92
CA PRO A 224 35.28 10.85 -15.14
C PRO A 224 34.43 11.82 -14.31
N TYR A 225 33.23 11.42 -13.89
CA TYR A 225 32.27 12.30 -13.22
C TYR A 225 32.52 12.42 -11.71
N PHE A 226 33.30 11.51 -11.10
CA PHE A 226 33.65 11.61 -9.68
C PHE A 226 34.73 12.66 -9.39
N ASP A 227 35.30 13.28 -10.42
CA ASP A 227 36.30 14.32 -10.27
C ASP A 227 35.67 15.68 -9.88
N ASP A 228 34.48 15.97 -10.43
CA ASP A 228 33.82 17.27 -10.27
C ASP A 228 32.72 17.25 -9.19
N SER A 229 31.91 16.19 -9.13
CA SER A 229 30.80 16.08 -8.18
C SER A 229 30.41 14.63 -7.91
N VAL A 230 29.97 14.31 -6.68
CA VAL A 230 29.54 12.96 -6.32
C VAL A 230 28.02 12.85 -6.48
N ASP A 231 27.59 12.17 -7.53
CA ASP A 231 26.20 11.74 -7.71
C ASP A 231 25.96 10.38 -7.03
N LEU A 232 24.91 10.30 -6.22
CA LEU A 232 24.60 9.09 -5.44
C LEU A 232 24.21 7.89 -6.32
N TYR A 233 23.56 8.10 -7.46
CA TYR A 233 23.22 7.02 -8.38
C TYR A 233 24.48 6.48 -9.05
N LEU A 234 25.34 7.36 -9.56
CA LEU A 234 26.59 6.97 -10.20
C LEU A 234 27.52 6.24 -9.22
N LYS A 235 27.60 6.70 -7.97
CA LYS A 235 28.29 5.99 -6.87
C LYS A 235 27.76 4.57 -6.70
N ASN A 236 26.45 4.39 -6.63
CA ASN A 236 25.84 3.07 -6.45
C ASN A 236 26.09 2.14 -7.65
N PHE A 237 26.02 2.65 -8.88
CA PHE A 237 26.39 1.89 -10.08
C PHE A 237 27.86 1.47 -10.05
N PHE A 238 28.78 2.38 -9.71
CA PHE A 238 30.19 2.06 -9.58
C PHE A 238 30.42 0.92 -8.57
N LEU A 239 29.85 1.01 -7.36
CA LEU A 239 30.03 -0.01 -6.32
C LEU A 239 29.48 -1.38 -6.70
N LYS A 240 28.42 -1.40 -7.52
CA LYS A 240 27.79 -2.63 -7.98
C LYS A 240 28.56 -3.29 -9.13
N HIS A 241 29.11 -2.49 -10.06
CA HIS A 241 29.70 -3.00 -11.30
C HIS A 241 31.23 -3.04 -11.32
N VAL A 242 31.91 -2.37 -10.41
CA VAL A 242 33.38 -2.41 -10.33
C VAL A 242 33.85 -3.85 -10.10
N GLU A 243 34.86 -4.28 -10.86
CA GLU A 243 35.42 -5.61 -10.73
C GLU A 243 35.96 -5.83 -9.31
N LYS A 244 35.43 -6.86 -8.64
CA LYS A 244 35.76 -7.13 -7.23
C LYS A 244 37.25 -7.34 -6.97
N ASN A 245 37.98 -7.82 -7.98
CA ASN A 245 39.42 -8.09 -7.89
C ASN A 245 40.28 -6.85 -8.16
N ASN A 246 39.70 -5.77 -8.70
CA ASN A 246 40.40 -4.52 -8.92
C ASN A 246 40.46 -3.70 -7.62
N HIS A 247 41.15 -4.25 -6.62
CA HIS A 247 41.22 -3.71 -5.27
C HIS A 247 41.81 -2.30 -5.25
N THR A 248 42.79 -2.00 -6.10
CA THR A 248 43.39 -0.66 -6.22
C THR A 248 42.36 0.38 -6.66
N LEU A 249 41.64 0.13 -7.77
CA LEU A 249 40.64 1.06 -8.26
C LEU A 249 39.52 1.30 -7.23
N ILE A 250 39.05 0.23 -6.58
CA ILE A 250 38.04 0.32 -5.51
C ILE A 250 38.57 1.18 -4.37
N PHE A 251 39.76 0.86 -3.86
CA PHE A 251 40.35 1.55 -2.72
C PHE A 251 40.53 3.05 -3.01
N ASP A 252 41.12 3.40 -4.15
CA ASP A 252 41.41 4.79 -4.51
C ASP A 252 40.13 5.59 -4.78
N THR A 253 39.19 5.00 -5.54
CA THR A 253 37.94 5.67 -5.90
C THR A 253 37.04 5.85 -4.67
N CYS A 254 36.86 4.81 -3.86
CA CYS A 254 36.06 4.94 -2.63
C CYS A 254 36.70 5.91 -1.63
N SER A 255 38.03 5.89 -1.48
CA SER A 255 38.75 6.85 -0.63
C SER A 255 38.59 8.28 -1.12
N LYS A 256 38.60 8.48 -2.45
CA LYS A 256 38.33 9.78 -3.07
C LYS A 256 36.92 10.27 -2.78
N ILE A 257 35.91 9.42 -2.97
CA ILE A 257 34.49 9.77 -2.74
C ILE A 257 34.24 10.05 -1.25
N LEU A 258 34.85 9.29 -0.33
CA LEU A 258 34.67 9.50 1.11
C LEU A 258 35.13 10.87 1.61
N LYS A 259 36.04 11.55 0.91
CA LYS A 259 36.47 12.91 1.29
C LYS A 259 35.33 13.93 1.29
N SER A 260 34.27 13.68 0.51
CA SER A 260 33.12 14.58 0.37
C SER A 260 31.80 13.95 0.85
N LEU A 261 31.79 12.66 1.20
CA LEU A 261 30.58 11.93 1.58
C LEU A 261 30.86 10.91 2.69
N ASP A 262 30.18 11.04 3.83
CA ASP A 262 30.22 10.04 4.91
C ASP A 262 29.26 8.87 4.60
N ASP A 263 29.78 7.82 3.96
CA ASP A 263 29.00 6.66 3.50
C ASP A 263 29.57 5.33 3.99
N TYR A 264 28.73 4.56 4.68
CA TYR A 264 29.15 3.30 5.32
C TYR A 264 29.54 2.20 4.32
N GLU A 265 28.84 2.10 3.18
CA GLU A 265 29.13 1.06 2.18
C GLU A 265 30.48 1.33 1.50
N LEU A 266 30.81 2.60 1.22
CA LEU A 266 32.15 2.97 0.73
C LEU A 266 33.25 2.55 1.70
N MET A 267 33.05 2.76 3.01
CA MET A 267 34.02 2.35 4.01
C MET A 267 34.19 0.83 4.03
N LYS A 268 33.11 0.05 3.97
CA LYS A 268 33.18 -1.43 3.89
C LYS A 268 33.99 -1.91 2.68
N ARG A 269 33.86 -1.22 1.55
CA ARG A 269 34.61 -1.52 0.33
C ARG A 269 36.10 -1.22 0.50
N ILE A 270 36.44 -0.10 1.13
CA ILE A 270 37.83 0.25 1.49
C ILE A 270 38.44 -0.78 2.43
N VAL A 271 37.70 -1.25 3.45
CA VAL A 271 38.21 -2.29 4.37
C VAL A 271 38.54 -3.57 3.61
N THR A 272 37.63 -3.99 2.73
CA THR A 272 37.79 -5.22 1.94
C THR A 272 38.96 -5.11 0.96
N SER A 273 39.02 -4.03 0.17
CA SER A 273 40.09 -3.82 -0.80
C SER A 273 41.43 -3.52 -0.13
N GLY A 274 41.44 -2.76 0.95
CA GLY A 274 42.63 -2.43 1.73
C GLY A 274 43.30 -3.67 2.31
N LYS A 275 42.51 -4.62 2.87
CA LYS A 275 43.06 -5.91 3.31
C LYS A 275 43.69 -6.69 2.15
N ALA A 276 43.03 -6.74 0.99
CA ALA A 276 43.57 -7.41 -0.19
C ALA A 276 44.86 -6.76 -0.72
N LEU A 277 45.01 -5.44 -0.50
CA LEU A 277 46.22 -4.67 -0.79
C LEU A 277 47.29 -4.75 0.33
N GLY A 278 47.09 -5.59 1.35
CA GLY A 278 48.06 -5.81 2.42
C GLY A 278 48.14 -4.71 3.47
N LYS A 279 47.10 -3.86 3.60
CA LYS A 279 47.01 -2.88 4.70
C LYS A 279 46.84 -3.62 6.03
N SER A 280 47.40 -3.07 7.10
CA SER A 280 47.15 -3.58 8.45
C SER A 280 45.81 -3.07 9.00
N GLN A 281 45.35 -3.68 10.10
CA GLN A 281 44.16 -3.22 10.82
C GLN A 281 44.30 -1.78 11.30
N GLN A 282 45.48 -1.43 11.85
CA GLN A 282 45.78 -0.09 12.33
C GLN A 282 45.81 0.94 11.19
N ASP A 283 46.41 0.59 10.05
CA ASP A 283 46.43 1.48 8.87
C ASP A 283 45.01 1.84 8.41
N LEU A 284 44.07 0.89 8.50
CA LEU A 284 42.68 1.12 8.12
C LEU A 284 41.93 1.97 9.14
N TYR A 285 42.20 1.82 10.44
CA TYR A 285 41.65 2.73 11.44
C TYR A 285 42.12 4.17 11.19
N ASP A 286 43.42 4.37 11.02
CA ASP A 286 44.01 5.70 10.86
C ASP A 286 43.56 6.35 9.54
N LEU A 287 43.44 5.56 8.46
CA LEU A 287 42.91 6.03 7.20
C LEU A 287 41.47 6.51 7.33
N ILE A 288 40.58 5.70 7.92
CA ILE A 288 39.17 6.07 8.07
C ILE A 288 39.03 7.29 8.99
N ASP A 289 39.73 7.32 10.11
CA ASP A 289 39.70 8.46 11.04
C ASP A 289 40.24 9.76 10.39
N GLY A 290 41.10 9.64 9.37
CA GLY A 290 41.57 10.76 8.54
C GLY A 290 40.62 11.16 7.41
N LEU A 291 39.81 10.23 6.89
CA LEU A 291 38.85 10.48 5.80
C LEU A 291 37.49 10.97 6.30
N VAL A 292 37.05 10.49 7.47
CA VAL A 292 35.77 10.86 8.08
C VAL A 292 35.95 11.26 9.54
N SER A 293 35.02 12.07 10.06
CA SER A 293 35.09 12.54 11.44
C SER A 293 35.10 11.36 12.43
N THR A 294 36.04 11.35 13.37
CA THR A 294 36.08 10.40 14.51
C THR A 294 34.85 10.50 15.44
N LYS A 295 34.01 11.51 15.23
CA LYS A 295 32.72 11.69 15.93
C LYS A 295 31.53 11.13 15.13
N SER A 296 31.74 10.71 13.88
CA SER A 296 30.71 10.12 13.03
C SER A 296 30.29 8.75 13.54
N ARG A 297 29.02 8.41 13.34
CA ARG A 297 28.50 7.06 13.58
C ARG A 297 29.19 6.04 12.70
N ASN A 298 29.28 6.28 11.39
CA ASN A 298 29.84 5.34 10.43
C ASN A 298 31.34 5.11 10.68
N GLY A 299 32.10 6.18 10.93
CA GLY A 299 33.54 6.10 11.21
C GLY A 299 33.87 5.30 12.48
N ARG A 300 32.99 5.32 13.49
CA ARG A 300 33.14 4.46 14.68
C ARG A 300 32.67 3.03 14.42
N LEU A 301 31.51 2.87 13.80
CA LEU A 301 30.89 1.57 13.57
C LEU A 301 31.72 0.69 12.62
N ILE A 302 32.40 1.26 11.63
CA ILE A 302 33.20 0.50 10.66
C ILE A 302 34.36 -0.26 11.32
N ARG A 303 34.79 0.13 12.53
CA ARG A 303 35.78 -0.65 13.28
C ARG A 303 35.30 -2.07 13.55
N PHE A 304 33.98 -2.30 13.65
CA PHE A 304 33.42 -3.65 13.76
C PHE A 304 33.65 -4.46 12.49
N GLU A 305 33.46 -3.85 11.32
CA GLU A 305 33.73 -4.51 10.02
C GLU A 305 35.22 -4.76 9.82
N ILE A 306 36.08 -3.87 10.31
CA ILE A 306 37.53 -4.07 10.32
C ILE A 306 37.87 -5.29 11.20
N ASP A 307 37.43 -5.32 12.46
CA ASP A 307 37.66 -6.46 13.36
C ASP A 307 37.14 -7.77 12.78
N LEU A 308 35.93 -7.77 12.22
CA LEU A 308 35.35 -8.94 11.57
C LEU A 308 36.15 -9.39 10.34
N MET A 309 36.76 -8.44 9.62
CA MET A 309 37.58 -8.75 8.46
C MET A 309 38.91 -9.41 8.87
N TYR A 310 39.58 -8.96 9.93
CA TYR A 310 40.87 -9.49 10.39
C TYR A 310 40.73 -10.65 11.37
N ASP A 311 39.95 -10.47 12.44
CA ASP A 311 39.89 -11.34 13.62
C ASP A 311 38.62 -12.20 13.69
N LYS A 312 37.64 -11.93 12.79
CA LYS A 312 36.33 -12.61 12.70
C LYS A 312 35.40 -12.39 13.89
N ILE A 313 35.83 -11.61 14.88
CA ILE A 313 35.10 -11.29 16.10
C ILE A 313 35.33 -9.82 16.39
N ILE A 314 34.30 -9.12 16.87
CA ILE A 314 34.39 -7.71 17.28
C ILE A 314 35.05 -7.63 18.64
N SER A 315 36.13 -6.85 18.74
CA SER A 315 36.90 -6.67 19.97
C SER A 315 36.18 -5.78 20.99
N GLU A 316 36.52 -5.95 22.28
CA GLU A 316 36.08 -5.05 23.34
C GLU A 316 36.49 -3.60 23.06
N GLN A 317 37.69 -3.39 22.53
CA GLN A 317 38.21 -2.05 22.23
C GLN A 317 37.34 -1.33 21.20
N SER A 318 36.98 -2.00 20.10
CA SER A 318 36.10 -1.42 19.09
C SER A 318 34.70 -1.19 19.65
N LEU A 319 34.13 -2.15 20.38
CA LEU A 319 32.81 -2.02 21.01
C LEU A 319 32.75 -0.82 21.96
N LYS A 320 33.74 -0.69 22.84
CA LYS A 320 33.87 0.43 23.78
C LYS A 320 34.04 1.75 23.04
N TYR A 321 34.85 1.78 21.98
CA TYR A 321 35.03 2.98 21.15
C TYR A 321 33.71 3.43 20.50
N TYR A 322 32.89 2.53 20.00
CA TYR A 322 31.57 2.90 19.48
C TYR A 322 30.63 3.38 20.61
N LEU A 323 30.49 2.59 21.68
CA LEU A 323 29.53 2.85 22.74
C LEU A 323 29.83 4.10 23.55
N GLU A 324 31.10 4.51 23.68
CA GLU A 324 31.52 5.77 24.33
C GLU A 324 30.70 6.99 23.84
N ARG A 325 30.27 6.98 22.58
CA ARG A 325 29.50 8.09 21.99
C ARG A 325 28.05 7.76 21.66
N PHE A 326 27.74 6.48 21.46
CA PHE A 326 26.45 6.05 20.92
C PHE A 326 25.59 5.27 21.91
N HIS A 327 26.06 4.91 23.12
CA HIS A 327 25.24 4.19 24.11
C HIS A 327 23.91 4.90 24.44
N ASN A 328 23.88 6.23 24.36
CA ASN A 328 22.71 7.09 24.59
C ASN A 328 22.14 7.69 23.30
N ARG A 329 22.26 6.99 22.19
CA ARG A 329 21.66 7.37 20.91
C ARG A 329 20.64 6.30 20.50
N PRO A 330 19.48 6.67 19.92
CA PRO A 330 18.47 5.68 19.53
C PRO A 330 18.97 4.64 18.52
N CYS A 331 19.93 5.03 17.66
CA CYS A 331 20.53 4.13 16.67
C CYS A 331 21.34 2.97 17.27
N CYS A 332 21.75 3.07 18.55
CA CYS A 332 22.56 2.05 19.21
C CYS A 332 21.91 0.68 19.17
N VAL A 333 20.60 0.61 19.37
CA VAL A 333 19.86 -0.66 19.43
C VAL A 333 20.01 -1.40 18.11
N THR A 334 19.68 -0.74 17.00
CA THR A 334 19.78 -1.32 15.65
C THR A 334 21.21 -1.77 15.33
N ASP A 335 22.20 -0.95 15.70
CA ASP A 335 23.61 -1.25 15.42
C ASP A 335 24.10 -2.46 16.20
N ILE A 336 23.80 -2.52 17.50
CA ILE A 336 24.22 -3.61 18.36
C ILE A 336 23.47 -4.90 18.01
N ILE A 337 22.17 -4.85 17.70
CA ILE A 337 21.40 -6.03 17.26
C ILE A 337 22.02 -6.63 16.00
N HIS A 338 22.36 -5.80 15.00
CA HIS A 338 22.97 -6.26 13.76
C HIS A 338 24.27 -7.07 13.98
N TYR A 339 25.09 -6.65 14.94
CA TYR A 339 26.39 -7.25 15.23
C TYR A 339 26.42 -8.20 16.43
N ARG A 340 25.31 -8.38 17.16
CA ARG A 340 25.23 -9.08 18.45
C ARG A 340 25.91 -10.44 18.44
N ASN A 341 25.67 -11.24 17.40
CA ASN A 341 26.20 -12.61 17.28
C ASN A 341 27.70 -12.67 16.91
N LYS A 342 28.35 -11.52 16.72
CA LYS A 342 29.76 -11.38 16.32
C LYS A 342 30.64 -10.74 17.40
N ILE A 343 30.04 -10.37 18.53
CA ILE A 343 30.74 -9.80 19.68
C ILE A 343 31.29 -10.96 20.53
N SER A 344 32.53 -10.82 21.04
CA SER A 344 33.30 -11.94 21.62
C SER A 344 32.61 -12.70 22.75
N ASN A 345 31.78 -12.04 23.54
CA ASN A 345 31.00 -12.63 24.63
C ASN A 345 29.63 -11.94 24.73
N ALA A 346 28.58 -12.70 25.08
CA ALA A 346 27.22 -12.22 25.27
C ALA A 346 27.09 -11.20 26.41
N GLU A 347 27.90 -11.34 27.47
CA GLU A 347 27.88 -10.45 28.64
C GLU A 347 28.60 -9.12 28.39
N LEU A 348 29.52 -9.09 27.42
CA LEU A 348 30.39 -7.93 27.14
C LEU A 348 29.60 -6.67 26.83
N ILE A 349 28.47 -6.80 26.12
CA ILE A 349 27.58 -5.65 25.82
C ILE A 349 27.06 -5.06 27.14
N SER A 350 26.61 -5.90 28.06
CA SER A 350 26.11 -5.47 29.37
C SER A 350 27.20 -4.82 30.22
N GLU A 351 28.39 -5.42 30.24
CA GLU A 351 29.56 -4.90 30.97
C GLU A 351 29.98 -3.51 30.46
N VAL A 352 30.07 -3.33 29.14
CA VAL A 352 30.45 -2.05 28.54
C VAL A 352 29.37 -1.00 28.77
N PHE A 353 28.09 -1.34 28.66
CA PHE A 353 26.99 -0.43 29.05
C PHE A 353 27.10 -0.03 30.53
N ASP A 354 27.41 -0.98 31.40
CA ASP A 354 27.58 -0.74 32.83
C ASP A 354 28.75 0.18 33.16
N SER A 355 29.77 0.23 32.29
CA SER A 355 30.88 1.18 32.43
C SER A 355 30.48 2.65 32.24
N PHE A 356 29.31 2.92 31.63
CA PHE A 356 28.78 4.27 31.38
C PHE A 356 27.66 4.68 32.35
N LYS A 357 27.47 3.97 33.47
CA LYS A 357 26.37 4.20 34.44
C LYS A 357 26.25 5.64 34.95
N GLU A 358 27.36 6.36 35.08
CA GLU A 358 27.38 7.76 35.55
C GLU A 358 26.83 8.77 34.50
N LEU A 359 26.60 8.32 33.25
CA LEU A 359 26.11 9.11 32.12
C LEU A 359 24.73 8.61 31.62
N ASN A 360 23.97 7.94 32.47
CA ASN A 360 22.73 7.25 32.09
C ASN A 360 21.50 8.18 31.97
N ASP A 361 21.38 8.80 30.81
CA ASP A 361 20.14 9.48 30.41
C ASP A 361 19.00 8.49 30.05
N GLU A 362 17.84 9.05 29.71
CA GLU A 362 16.65 8.32 29.32
C GLU A 362 16.90 7.38 28.12
N ILE A 363 17.73 7.80 27.16
CA ILE A 363 18.03 7.04 25.94
C ILE A 363 18.90 5.83 26.28
N HIS A 364 19.91 5.99 27.14
CA HIS A 364 20.74 4.89 27.62
C HIS A 364 19.88 3.79 28.29
N ASP A 365 19.00 4.17 29.21
CA ASP A 365 18.15 3.20 29.91
C ASP A 365 17.10 2.57 28.98
N SER A 366 16.56 3.33 28.01
CA SER A 366 15.69 2.80 26.95
C SER A 366 16.42 1.77 26.08
N ASN A 367 17.67 2.05 25.69
CA ASN A 367 18.49 1.14 24.90
C ASN A 367 18.78 -0.16 25.65
N ILE A 368 19.01 -0.11 26.98
CA ILE A 368 19.17 -1.31 27.82
C ILE A 368 17.94 -2.21 27.74
N VAL A 369 16.74 -1.62 27.82
CA VAL A 369 15.47 -2.37 27.77
C VAL A 369 15.25 -2.96 26.37
N LYS A 370 15.40 -2.15 25.31
CA LYS A 370 15.24 -2.62 23.92
C LYS A 370 16.22 -3.73 23.54
N LEU A 371 17.44 -3.68 24.07
CA LEU A 371 18.43 -4.73 23.89
C LEU A 371 18.18 -5.95 24.80
N GLY A 372 17.29 -5.88 25.79
CA GLY A 372 17.05 -6.97 26.73
C GLY A 372 18.25 -7.27 27.63
N LEU A 373 19.08 -6.28 27.95
CA LEU A 373 20.30 -6.48 28.75
C LEU A 373 20.01 -6.68 30.24
N LYS A 374 18.86 -6.18 30.74
CA LYS A 374 18.45 -6.28 32.15
C LYS A 374 16.96 -6.54 32.25
N MET A 375 16.58 -7.46 33.12
CA MET A 375 15.18 -7.80 33.38
C MET A 375 14.60 -6.95 34.51
N ASN A 376 13.28 -6.71 34.46
CA ASN A 376 12.46 -6.14 35.54
C ASN A 376 12.90 -4.76 36.07
N LYS A 377 13.36 -3.86 35.19
CA LYS A 377 13.76 -2.48 35.55
C LYS A 377 12.85 -1.39 34.99
N GLN A 378 11.80 -1.75 34.28
CA GLN A 378 10.93 -0.84 33.54
C GLN A 378 10.28 0.20 34.46
N VAL A 379 9.69 -0.24 35.58
CA VAL A 379 9.09 0.66 36.60
C VAL A 379 10.13 1.59 37.21
N GLN A 380 11.32 1.07 37.52
CA GLN A 380 12.42 1.85 38.07
C GLN A 380 12.87 2.94 37.10
N TYR A 381 13.10 2.59 35.83
CA TYR A 381 13.54 3.53 34.81
C TYR A 381 12.47 4.56 34.46
N TYR A 382 11.20 4.16 34.37
CA TYR A 382 10.11 5.10 34.21
C TYR A 382 10.07 6.12 35.36
N ASN A 383 10.11 5.66 36.61
CA ASN A 383 10.08 6.55 37.77
C ASN A 383 11.31 7.47 37.86
N LYS A 384 12.47 7.02 37.37
CA LYS A 384 13.69 7.83 37.26
C LYS A 384 13.51 8.99 36.27
N HIS A 385 12.90 8.73 35.10
CA HIS A 385 12.89 9.68 33.98
C HIS A 385 11.59 10.47 33.83
N LYS A 386 10.48 10.06 34.46
CA LYS A 386 9.15 10.68 34.27
C LYS A 386 9.08 12.18 34.53
N ALA A 387 9.92 12.71 35.42
CA ALA A 387 10.00 14.15 35.66
C ALA A 387 10.48 14.95 34.44
N GLY A 388 11.31 14.34 33.58
CA GLY A 388 11.81 14.93 32.35
C GLY A 388 10.73 15.19 31.30
N MET A 389 9.62 14.44 31.33
CA MET A 389 8.49 14.61 30.41
C MET A 389 7.84 16.00 30.51
N LYS A 390 7.94 16.66 31.66
CA LYS A 390 7.42 18.03 31.87
C LYS A 390 8.33 19.12 31.31
N ASN A 391 9.62 18.79 31.12
CA ASN A 391 10.66 19.75 30.74
C ASN A 391 11.04 19.67 29.25
N LYS A 392 10.55 18.67 28.52
CA LYS A 392 10.83 18.51 27.08
C LYS A 392 10.04 19.52 26.24
N PRO A 393 10.53 19.85 25.02
CA PRO A 393 9.73 20.58 24.04
C PRO A 393 8.40 19.86 23.77
N LYS A 394 7.32 20.63 23.57
CA LYS A 394 5.98 20.05 23.35
C LYS A 394 5.93 19.09 22.15
N THR A 395 6.72 19.35 21.11
CA THR A 395 6.76 18.57 19.87
C THR A 395 7.58 17.29 19.98
N ASP A 396 8.46 17.19 20.98
CA ASP A 396 9.29 16.00 21.20
C ASP A 396 8.50 15.04 22.08
N TYR A 397 8.55 13.75 21.80
CA TYR A 397 7.97 12.73 22.69
C TYR A 397 9.06 12.03 23.48
N SER A 398 8.68 11.51 24.65
CA SER A 398 9.58 10.82 25.58
C SER A 398 9.75 9.35 25.18
N LEU A 399 10.97 8.83 25.33
CA LEU A 399 11.27 7.40 25.22
C LEU A 399 10.84 6.60 26.46
N CYS A 400 10.29 7.24 27.49
CA CYS A 400 9.62 6.56 28.60
C CYS A 400 8.48 5.65 28.11
N SER A 401 7.93 5.89 26.91
CA SER A 401 7.01 4.99 26.20
C SER A 401 7.59 3.58 26.07
N THR A 402 8.90 3.45 25.87
CA THR A 402 9.60 2.16 25.76
C THR A 402 9.37 1.31 27.01
N PHE A 403 9.47 1.90 28.20
CA PHE A 403 9.29 1.19 29.47
C PHE A 403 7.83 0.76 29.66
N ILE A 404 6.89 1.63 29.29
CA ILE A 404 5.46 1.35 29.36
C ILE A 404 5.07 0.23 28.39
N LEU A 405 5.51 0.32 27.13
CA LEU A 405 5.23 -0.69 26.11
C LEU A 405 5.84 -2.04 26.45
N ASP A 406 7.06 -2.06 27.00
CA ASP A 406 7.70 -3.31 27.43
C ASP A 406 6.96 -3.97 28.61
N LEU A 407 6.39 -3.18 29.54
CA LEU A 407 5.56 -3.71 30.63
C LEU A 407 4.29 -4.41 30.15
N ILE A 408 3.66 -3.90 29.10
CA ILE A 408 2.41 -4.47 28.55
C ILE A 408 2.66 -5.44 27.38
N LYS A 409 3.91 -5.60 26.95
CA LYS A 409 4.30 -6.35 25.74
C LYS A 409 3.74 -7.77 25.74
N LYS A 410 3.78 -8.44 26.89
CA LYS A 410 3.27 -9.81 27.05
C LYS A 410 1.74 -9.87 26.89
N ASP A 411 1.02 -8.87 27.39
CA ASP A 411 -0.44 -8.81 27.29
C ASP A 411 -0.88 -8.55 25.84
N ILE A 412 -0.20 -7.64 25.12
CA ILE A 412 -0.57 -7.27 23.74
C ILE A 412 -0.10 -8.28 22.68
N LEU A 413 1.00 -9.00 22.91
CA LEU A 413 1.47 -10.05 22.01
C LEU A 413 0.93 -11.45 22.35
N GLY A 414 0.09 -11.55 23.38
CA GLY A 414 -0.51 -12.82 23.79
C GLY A 414 -1.40 -13.44 22.70
N PRO A 415 -1.48 -14.78 22.60
CA PRO A 415 -2.37 -15.46 21.66
C PRO A 415 -3.86 -15.29 22.01
N SER A 416 -4.15 -14.86 23.24
CA SER A 416 -5.48 -14.57 23.73
C SER A 416 -5.41 -13.34 24.63
N MET A 417 -6.44 -12.50 24.59
CA MET A 417 -6.56 -11.33 25.45
C MET A 417 -7.92 -11.35 26.16
N THR A 418 -7.90 -11.30 27.48
CA THR A 418 -9.11 -11.16 28.28
C THR A 418 -9.56 -9.69 28.36
N LEU A 419 -10.77 -9.47 28.88
CA LEU A 419 -11.26 -8.10 29.06
C LEU A 419 -10.43 -7.37 30.12
N GLU A 420 -10.07 -8.07 31.19
CA GLU A 420 -9.20 -7.57 32.26
C GLU A 420 -7.82 -7.17 31.74
N ASP A 421 -7.24 -7.96 30.83
CA ASP A 421 -5.97 -7.61 30.15
C ASP A 421 -6.14 -6.32 29.36
N SER A 422 -7.23 -6.23 28.60
CA SER A 422 -7.52 -5.06 27.76
C SER A 422 -7.68 -3.80 28.59
N ILE A 423 -8.42 -3.85 29.70
CA ILE A 423 -8.63 -2.70 30.59
C ILE A 423 -7.32 -2.30 31.29
N PHE A 424 -6.48 -3.26 31.67
CA PHE A 424 -5.15 -2.97 32.23
C PHE A 424 -4.26 -2.24 31.22
N VAL A 425 -4.17 -2.76 29.99
CA VAL A 425 -3.38 -2.15 28.91
C VAL A 425 -3.88 -0.73 28.60
N ILE A 426 -5.19 -0.54 28.43
CA ILE A 426 -5.76 0.79 28.17
C ILE A 426 -5.50 1.72 29.36
N SER A 427 -5.60 1.25 30.60
CA SER A 427 -5.28 2.06 31.79
C SER A 427 -3.83 2.56 31.74
N MET A 428 -2.87 1.69 31.39
CA MET A 428 -1.46 2.07 31.24
C MET A 428 -1.27 3.14 30.16
N LEU A 429 -1.85 2.93 28.98
CA LEU A 429 -1.70 3.80 27.83
C LEU A 429 -2.39 5.17 28.02
N GLU A 430 -3.61 5.19 28.58
CA GLU A 430 -4.36 6.41 28.90
C GLU A 430 -3.65 7.29 29.93
N ASN A 431 -3.13 6.68 31.01
CA ASN A 431 -2.38 7.45 32.00
C ASN A 431 -1.09 8.01 31.39
N TYR A 432 -0.39 7.24 30.55
CA TYR A 432 0.81 7.74 29.88
C TYR A 432 0.50 8.87 28.88
N GLN A 433 -0.56 8.75 28.07
CA GLN A 433 -0.96 9.79 27.11
C GLN A 433 -1.33 11.12 27.77
N LYS A 434 -1.79 11.11 29.03
CA LYS A 434 -2.02 12.35 29.79
C LYS A 434 -0.72 13.09 30.11
N GLU A 435 0.37 12.36 30.33
CA GLU A 435 1.69 12.92 30.61
C GLU A 435 2.46 13.25 29.33
N ASP A 436 2.29 12.49 28.25
CA ASP A 436 2.94 12.71 26.94
C ASP A 436 1.96 12.62 25.73
N PRO A 437 1.10 13.64 25.50
CA PRO A 437 0.00 13.56 24.53
C PRO A 437 0.41 13.43 23.05
N ASN A 438 1.66 13.77 22.72
CA ASN A 438 2.17 13.73 21.35
C ASN A 438 2.95 12.43 21.05
N ASN A 439 2.99 11.50 22.00
CA ASN A 439 3.65 10.22 21.83
C ASN A 439 2.84 9.30 20.90
N TYR A 440 3.31 9.11 19.68
CA TYR A 440 2.59 8.26 18.72
C TYR A 440 2.73 6.77 19.05
N ASP A 441 3.84 6.32 19.65
CA ASP A 441 4.08 4.90 19.94
C ASP A 441 2.92 4.32 20.78
N THR A 442 2.61 4.98 21.90
CA THR A 442 1.50 4.58 22.77
C THR A 442 0.14 4.90 22.18
N LYS A 443 0.03 5.91 21.30
CA LYS A 443 -1.25 6.33 20.71
C LYS A 443 -1.76 5.31 19.71
N VAL A 444 -0.88 4.76 18.87
CA VAL A 444 -1.24 3.74 17.88
C VAL A 444 -1.71 2.46 18.56
N TRP A 445 -1.04 2.04 19.64
CA TRP A 445 -1.51 0.93 20.49
C TRP A 445 -2.86 1.23 21.13
N LEU A 446 -3.09 2.46 21.60
CA LEU A 446 -4.37 2.86 22.20
C LEU A 446 -5.52 2.80 21.18
N ILE A 447 -5.29 3.25 19.94
CA ILE A 447 -6.23 3.10 18.83
C ILE A 447 -6.55 1.62 18.60
N ALA A 448 -5.53 0.77 18.48
CA ALA A 448 -5.70 -0.65 18.27
C ALA A 448 -6.51 -1.32 19.40
N MET A 449 -6.22 -0.96 20.65
CA MET A 449 -6.94 -1.47 21.82
C MET A 449 -8.40 -1.03 21.86
N TYR A 450 -8.70 0.23 21.52
CA TYR A 450 -10.08 0.68 21.41
C TYR A 450 -10.82 0.03 20.24
N MET A 451 -10.15 -0.18 19.11
CA MET A 451 -10.71 -0.93 17.99
C MET A 451 -10.96 -2.39 18.36
N TYR A 452 -10.08 -3.02 19.13
CA TYR A 452 -10.28 -4.37 19.67
C TYR A 452 -11.51 -4.45 20.58
N LEU A 453 -11.74 -3.45 21.43
CA LEU A 453 -12.97 -3.36 22.23
C LEU A 453 -14.22 -2.93 21.43
N GLY A 454 -14.06 -2.62 20.14
CA GLY A 454 -15.11 -2.07 19.29
C GLY A 454 -15.53 -0.64 19.64
N LEU A 455 -14.74 0.10 20.42
CA LEU A 455 -15.03 1.47 20.85
C LEU A 455 -14.54 2.49 19.80
N THR A 456 -15.06 2.35 18.57
CA THR A 456 -14.64 3.14 17.39
C THR A 456 -14.67 4.66 17.61
N PRO A 457 -15.68 5.27 18.29
CA PRO A 457 -15.64 6.70 18.56
C PRO A 457 -14.43 7.14 19.39
N MET A 458 -14.02 6.34 20.40
CA MET A 458 -12.83 6.61 21.20
C MET A 458 -11.55 6.42 20.38
N ALA A 459 -11.45 5.32 19.62
CA ALA A 459 -10.32 5.09 18.72
C ALA A 459 -10.16 6.24 17.71
N TYR A 460 -11.27 6.74 17.16
CA TYR A 460 -11.26 7.84 16.20
C TYR A 460 -10.71 9.14 16.79
N SER A 461 -11.04 9.46 18.05
CA SER A 461 -10.51 10.68 18.70
C SER A 461 -8.98 10.69 18.74
N TYR A 462 -8.35 9.55 19.07
CA TYR A 462 -6.90 9.41 19.03
C TYR A 462 -6.33 9.37 17.61
N TYR A 463 -7.07 8.80 16.65
CA TYR A 463 -6.67 8.82 15.25
C TYR A 463 -6.61 10.23 14.68
N GLN A 464 -7.57 11.10 15.03
CA GLN A 464 -7.58 12.49 14.59
C GLN A 464 -6.31 13.25 15.02
N ASP A 465 -5.81 12.97 16.23
CA ASP A 465 -4.57 13.59 16.71
C ASP A 465 -3.34 13.22 15.88
N LEU A 466 -3.33 12.06 15.21
CA LEU A 466 -2.23 11.64 14.34
C LEU A 466 -2.14 12.50 13.08
N SER A 467 -3.21 13.22 12.71
CA SER A 467 -3.24 14.11 11.55
C SER A 467 -2.80 13.43 10.23
N VAL A 468 -3.23 12.18 10.03
CA VAL A 468 -2.91 11.35 8.86
C VAL A 468 -3.42 12.02 7.58
N LYS A 469 -2.55 12.16 6.57
CA LYS A 469 -2.91 12.83 5.30
C LYS A 469 -2.12 12.30 4.11
N ASN A 470 -2.63 12.55 2.90
CA ASN A 470 -1.99 12.19 1.63
C ASN A 470 -1.62 10.70 1.58
N VAL A 471 -0.38 10.36 1.21
CA VAL A 471 0.10 8.98 1.11
C VAL A 471 0.01 8.21 2.43
N GLN A 472 -0.01 8.90 3.58
CA GLN A 472 -0.11 8.25 4.88
C GLN A 472 -1.44 7.52 5.04
N VAL A 473 -2.50 8.01 4.38
CA VAL A 473 -3.82 7.36 4.35
C VAL A 473 -3.69 5.91 3.89
N ASP A 474 -3.01 5.65 2.77
CA ASP A 474 -2.84 4.29 2.23
C ASP A 474 -2.07 3.37 3.20
N SER A 475 -1.18 3.94 4.01
CA SER A 475 -0.37 3.19 4.97
C SER A 475 -0.97 3.07 6.38
N MET A 476 -1.87 3.96 6.81
CA MET A 476 -2.30 4.10 8.21
C MET A 476 -3.82 4.05 8.43
N ASP A 477 -4.65 4.30 7.42
CA ASP A 477 -6.11 4.28 7.58
C ASP A 477 -6.63 2.93 8.05
N TYR A 478 -5.90 1.84 7.76
CA TYR A 478 -6.25 0.49 8.20
C TYR A 478 -6.45 0.41 9.73
N LEU A 479 -5.78 1.27 10.52
CA LEU A 479 -5.90 1.35 11.98
C LEU A 479 -7.35 1.57 12.43
N ILE A 480 -8.15 2.28 11.64
CA ILE A 480 -9.53 2.59 11.96
C ILE A 480 -10.53 2.00 10.95
N TYR A 481 -10.14 1.87 9.67
CA TYR A 481 -11.05 1.50 8.58
C TYR A 481 -11.20 0.01 8.31
N SER A 482 -10.45 -0.84 9.01
CA SER A 482 -10.62 -2.29 8.88
C SER A 482 -12.02 -2.72 9.30
N ARG A 483 -12.81 -3.29 8.38
CA ARG A 483 -14.17 -3.80 8.62
C ARG A 483 -15.17 -2.75 9.09
N PHE A 484 -14.98 -1.48 8.75
CA PHE A 484 -15.72 -0.37 9.35
C PHE A 484 -17.25 -0.50 9.22
N SER A 485 -17.70 -1.11 8.12
CA SER A 485 -19.12 -1.33 7.84
C SER A 485 -19.81 -2.18 8.91
N SER A 486 -19.05 -3.11 9.48
CA SER A 486 -19.50 -4.06 10.50
C SER A 486 -19.08 -3.67 11.93
N LEU A 487 -18.45 -2.49 12.12
CA LEU A 487 -18.03 -2.00 13.43
C LEU A 487 -18.79 -0.74 13.85
N PHE A 488 -18.88 0.28 13.01
CA PHE A 488 -19.55 1.52 13.38
C PHE A 488 -20.23 2.19 12.18
N PRO A 489 -21.38 1.65 11.74
CA PRO A 489 -22.10 2.09 10.54
C PRO A 489 -22.88 3.40 10.75
N HIS A 490 -22.23 4.46 11.25
CA HIS A 490 -22.85 5.75 11.54
C HIS A 490 -22.53 6.80 10.45
N LYS A 491 -23.35 6.91 9.41
CA LYS A 491 -23.10 7.82 8.25
C LYS A 491 -22.85 9.28 8.62
N GLN A 492 -23.51 9.79 9.66
CA GLN A 492 -23.37 11.20 10.05
C GLN A 492 -22.18 11.48 10.97
N HIS A 493 -21.45 10.44 11.42
CA HIS A 493 -20.34 10.65 12.33
C HIS A 493 -19.09 11.11 11.57
N ASP A 494 -18.30 11.98 12.19
CA ASP A 494 -17.07 12.55 11.61
C ASP A 494 -16.08 11.48 11.12
N TYR A 495 -16.03 10.35 11.82
CA TYR A 495 -15.32 9.13 11.42
C TYR A 495 -15.46 8.84 9.91
N LEU A 496 -16.70 8.80 9.40
CA LEU A 496 -16.97 8.58 7.99
C LEU A 496 -16.93 9.88 7.18
N ASN A 497 -17.48 10.97 7.72
CA ASN A 497 -17.65 12.22 6.96
C ASN A 497 -16.34 12.98 6.69
N LYS A 498 -15.31 12.84 7.52
CA LYS A 498 -14.03 13.56 7.37
C LYS A 498 -12.94 12.67 6.81
N THR A 499 -12.86 11.43 7.28
CA THR A 499 -11.75 10.55 6.91
C THR A 499 -11.98 9.83 5.58
N LEU A 500 -13.24 9.53 5.18
CA LEU A 500 -13.49 8.92 3.86
C LEU A 500 -13.08 9.88 2.72
N PRO A 501 -13.43 11.19 2.75
CA PRO A 501 -13.01 12.12 1.71
C PRO A 501 -11.50 12.27 1.57
N GLU A 502 -10.72 12.24 2.66
CA GLU A 502 -9.25 12.30 2.59
C GLU A 502 -8.68 11.07 1.89
N HIS A 503 -9.21 9.89 2.22
CA HIS A 503 -8.86 8.67 1.52
C HIS A 503 -9.26 8.70 0.04
N ASP A 504 -10.48 9.13 -0.29
CA ASP A 504 -10.92 9.24 -1.68
C ASP A 504 -10.07 10.27 -2.44
N ALA A 505 -9.67 11.37 -1.80
CA ALA A 505 -8.81 12.38 -2.43
C ALA A 505 -7.43 11.82 -2.85
N LEU A 506 -6.87 10.85 -2.12
CA LEU A 506 -5.62 10.20 -2.53
C LEU A 506 -5.81 9.47 -3.88
N TYR A 507 -6.83 8.62 -4.01
CA TYR A 507 -7.00 7.80 -5.22
C TYR A 507 -7.73 8.52 -6.37
N ASP A 508 -8.68 9.39 -6.07
CA ASP A 508 -9.46 10.07 -7.10
C ASP A 508 -8.69 11.28 -7.65
N ASN A 509 -7.96 12.02 -6.80
CA ASN A 509 -7.24 13.22 -7.21
C ASN A 509 -5.74 13.01 -7.39
N SER A 510 -5.08 12.31 -6.45
CA SER A 510 -3.61 12.23 -6.48
C SER A 510 -3.15 11.15 -7.46
N LEU A 511 -3.70 9.93 -7.38
CA LEU A 511 -3.37 8.84 -8.29
C LEU A 511 -3.67 9.19 -9.76
N SER A 512 -4.80 9.86 -10.03
CA SER A 512 -5.17 10.29 -11.40
C SER A 512 -4.18 11.31 -12.01
N ARG A 513 -3.41 12.04 -11.20
CA ARG A 513 -2.40 13.00 -11.64
C ARG A 513 -1.00 12.42 -11.77
N ILE A 514 -0.75 11.19 -11.32
CA ILE A 514 0.60 10.59 -11.35
C ILE A 514 1.09 10.46 -12.80
N SER A 515 0.24 10.02 -13.74
CA SER A 515 0.58 9.94 -15.16
C SER A 515 1.03 11.29 -15.72
N GLN A 516 0.33 12.38 -15.36
CA GLN A 516 0.73 13.74 -15.73
C GLN A 516 2.11 14.11 -15.14
N PHE A 517 2.37 13.79 -13.88
CA PHE A 517 3.68 14.04 -13.28
C PHE A 517 4.80 13.21 -13.91
N ILE A 518 4.51 11.99 -14.36
CA ILE A 518 5.46 11.16 -15.11
C ILE A 518 5.76 11.80 -16.47
N SER A 519 4.75 12.26 -17.21
CA SER A 519 4.93 13.00 -18.46
C SER A 519 5.80 14.25 -18.25
N ILE A 520 5.52 15.05 -17.22
CA ILE A 520 6.35 16.22 -16.86
C ILE A 520 7.80 15.81 -16.55
N SER A 521 8.01 14.64 -15.92
CA SER A 521 9.35 14.15 -15.59
C SER A 521 10.14 13.74 -16.82
N PHE A 522 9.48 13.15 -17.82
CA PHE A 522 10.05 12.89 -19.15
C PHE A 522 10.46 14.20 -19.85
N ASP A 523 9.58 15.22 -19.82
CA ASP A 523 9.83 16.53 -20.43
C ASP A 523 10.98 17.29 -19.76
N ARG A 524 11.06 17.21 -18.43
CA ARG A 524 12.10 17.86 -17.60
C ARG A 524 13.39 17.04 -17.48
N LYS A 525 13.50 15.92 -18.18
CA LYS A 525 14.70 15.05 -18.18
C LYS A 525 15.07 14.51 -16.79
N SER A 526 14.08 14.36 -15.91
CA SER A 526 14.25 13.78 -14.56
C SER A 526 14.08 12.26 -14.62
N TYR A 527 14.89 11.60 -15.45
CA TYR A 527 14.71 10.20 -15.83
C TYR A 527 14.89 9.22 -14.66
N SER A 528 15.83 9.52 -13.76
CA SER A 528 16.17 8.73 -12.56
C SER A 528 14.98 8.46 -11.63
N LYS A 529 13.91 9.27 -11.72
CA LYS A 529 12.70 9.15 -10.88
C LYS A 529 11.57 8.36 -11.52
N ILE A 530 11.56 8.26 -12.85
CA ILE A 530 10.39 7.76 -13.62
C ILE A 530 10.05 6.31 -13.26
N LEU A 531 11.04 5.42 -13.16
CA LEU A 531 10.79 4.02 -12.81
C LEU A 531 10.19 3.88 -11.39
N GLY A 532 10.61 4.73 -10.46
CA GLY A 532 10.02 4.78 -9.11
C GLY A 532 8.60 5.34 -9.12
N MET A 533 8.30 6.29 -10.00
CA MET A 533 6.94 6.81 -10.18
C MET A 533 5.99 5.77 -10.80
N PHE A 534 6.47 4.95 -11.74
CA PHE A 534 5.70 3.80 -12.25
C PHE A 534 5.39 2.81 -11.14
N GLU A 535 6.39 2.43 -10.35
CA GLU A 535 6.21 1.52 -9.22
C GLU A 535 5.24 2.09 -8.18
N PHE A 536 5.34 3.38 -7.88
CA PHE A 536 4.42 4.07 -6.96
C PHE A 536 2.99 4.11 -7.48
N GLN A 537 2.79 4.39 -8.77
CA GLN A 537 1.48 4.37 -9.42
C GLN A 537 0.84 2.98 -9.34
N ASP A 538 1.60 1.95 -9.67
CA ASP A 538 1.14 0.56 -9.67
C ASP A 538 0.73 0.10 -8.26
N ARG A 539 1.56 0.39 -7.25
CA ARG A 539 1.28 0.07 -5.85
C ARG A 539 0.03 0.74 -5.31
N LEU A 540 -0.22 2.00 -5.67
CA LEU A 540 -1.44 2.71 -5.27
C LEU A 540 -2.68 2.21 -6.02
N LEU A 541 -2.53 1.93 -7.32
CA LEU A 541 -3.62 1.40 -8.15
C LEU A 541 -4.15 0.07 -7.58
N LYS A 542 -3.23 -0.81 -7.15
CA LYS A 542 -3.50 -2.17 -6.66
C LYS A 542 -3.57 -2.27 -5.12
N SER A 543 -3.70 -1.15 -4.42
CA SER A 543 -3.63 -1.12 -2.95
C SER A 543 -4.73 -1.95 -2.26
N VAL A 544 -4.32 -2.81 -1.31
CA VAL A 544 -5.20 -3.52 -0.37
C VAL A 544 -6.08 -2.54 0.41
N GLY A 545 -5.52 -1.42 0.88
CA GLY A 545 -6.28 -0.39 1.62
C GLY A 545 -7.43 0.18 0.80
N ARG A 546 -7.14 0.49 -0.48
CA ARG A 546 -8.14 0.98 -1.44
C ARG A 546 -9.29 0.00 -1.61
N PHE A 547 -8.98 -1.28 -1.88
CA PHE A 547 -10.01 -2.29 -2.12
C PHE A 547 -10.79 -2.64 -0.86
N SER A 548 -10.12 -2.72 0.29
CA SER A 548 -10.79 -2.94 1.58
C SER A 548 -11.85 -1.88 1.83
N LYS A 549 -11.52 -0.60 1.62
CA LYS A 549 -12.48 0.49 1.75
C LYS A 549 -13.62 0.39 0.75
N LEU A 550 -13.34 0.14 -0.53
CA LEU A 550 -14.38 0.03 -1.56
C LEU A 550 -15.37 -1.10 -1.24
N CYS A 551 -14.86 -2.26 -0.83
CA CYS A 551 -15.67 -3.39 -0.38
C CYS A 551 -16.54 -3.00 0.82
N ASP A 552 -15.97 -2.37 1.84
CA ASP A 552 -16.74 -1.95 3.01
C ASP A 552 -17.73 -0.82 2.71
N GLY A 553 -17.41 0.11 1.80
CA GLY A 553 -18.33 1.14 1.32
C GLY A 553 -19.55 0.53 0.64
N ILE A 554 -19.36 -0.53 -0.16
CA ILE A 554 -20.48 -1.29 -0.73
C ILE A 554 -21.23 -2.08 0.35
N ASN A 555 -20.52 -2.72 1.29
CA ASN A 555 -21.16 -3.44 2.41
C ASN A 555 -22.02 -2.51 3.26
N MET A 556 -21.59 -1.26 3.49
CA MET A 556 -22.38 -0.22 4.15
C MET A 556 -23.72 0.02 3.44
N THR A 557 -23.74 0.01 2.11
CA THR A 557 -25.00 0.17 1.37
C THR A 557 -25.97 -0.98 1.62
N TYR A 558 -25.49 -2.20 1.87
CA TYR A 558 -26.35 -3.34 2.22
C TYR A 558 -26.98 -3.17 3.60
N ILE A 559 -26.20 -2.73 4.59
CA ILE A 559 -26.70 -2.51 5.95
C ILE A 559 -27.71 -1.35 5.99
N CYS A 560 -27.44 -0.28 5.25
CA CYS A 560 -28.27 0.93 5.25
C CYS A 560 -29.38 0.93 4.20
N ASN A 561 -29.49 -0.10 3.36
CA ASN A 561 -30.43 -0.18 2.22
C ASN A 561 -30.28 0.96 1.19
N ASP A 562 -29.05 1.42 0.96
CA ASP A 562 -28.76 2.48 -0.01
C ASP A 562 -28.66 1.96 -1.45
N LYS A 563 -28.69 2.89 -2.41
CA LYS A 563 -28.36 2.62 -3.80
C LYS A 563 -26.86 2.33 -3.93
N ARG A 564 -26.53 1.28 -4.69
CA ARG A 564 -25.16 0.77 -4.85
C ARG A 564 -24.63 0.73 -6.28
N THR A 565 -25.49 0.97 -7.28
CA THR A 565 -25.14 0.82 -8.70
C THR A 565 -23.92 1.64 -9.10
N ALA A 566 -23.84 2.91 -8.69
CA ALA A 566 -22.70 3.77 -9.02
C ALA A 566 -21.37 3.28 -8.43
N LEU A 567 -21.40 2.77 -7.19
CA LEU A 567 -20.21 2.23 -6.52
C LEU A 567 -19.71 0.94 -7.19
N ILE A 568 -20.64 0.05 -7.58
CA ILE A 568 -20.29 -1.19 -8.28
C ILE A 568 -19.72 -0.87 -9.67
N GLU A 569 -20.29 0.08 -10.40
CA GLU A 569 -19.75 0.50 -11.70
C GLU A 569 -18.36 1.15 -11.58
N SER A 570 -18.14 1.97 -10.55
CA SER A 570 -16.81 2.52 -10.24
C SER A 570 -15.81 1.39 -9.95
N LEU A 571 -16.19 0.41 -9.12
CA LEU A 571 -15.36 -0.76 -8.81
C LEU A 571 -15.02 -1.58 -10.08
N ARG A 572 -15.98 -1.78 -11.00
CA ARG A 572 -15.71 -2.44 -12.30
C ARG A 572 -14.67 -1.68 -13.11
N GLY A 573 -14.77 -0.34 -13.16
CA GLY A 573 -13.78 0.51 -13.85
C GLY A 573 -12.36 0.34 -13.30
N ILE A 574 -12.22 0.32 -11.98
CA ILE A 574 -10.93 0.13 -11.30
C ILE A 574 -10.35 -1.26 -11.61
N LEU A 575 -11.17 -2.32 -11.55
CA LEU A 575 -10.73 -3.67 -11.86
C LEU A 575 -10.27 -3.81 -13.32
N ARG A 576 -10.98 -3.19 -14.28
CA ARG A 576 -10.52 -3.12 -15.67
C ARG A 576 -9.18 -2.40 -15.81
N GLN A 577 -8.97 -1.32 -15.05
CA GLN A 577 -7.69 -0.62 -15.03
C GLN A 577 -6.55 -1.54 -14.57
N ILE A 578 -6.76 -2.30 -13.51
CA ILE A 578 -5.76 -3.29 -13.05
C ILE A 578 -5.54 -4.38 -14.10
N GLU A 579 -6.61 -4.97 -14.64
CA GLU A 579 -6.52 -5.98 -15.70
C GLU A 579 -5.72 -5.47 -16.91
N SER A 580 -5.88 -4.19 -17.28
CA SER A 580 -5.15 -3.59 -18.39
C SER A 580 -3.64 -3.53 -18.18
N THR A 581 -3.19 -3.41 -16.91
CA THR A 581 -1.76 -3.50 -16.57
C THR A 581 -1.22 -4.90 -16.84
N GLY A 582 -2.08 -5.92 -16.78
CA GLY A 582 -1.81 -7.34 -17.01
C GLY A 582 -1.13 -8.07 -15.85
N ASP A 583 -1.07 -7.43 -14.68
CA ASP A 583 -0.76 -8.06 -13.40
C ASP A 583 -1.88 -7.70 -12.40
N SER A 584 -2.50 -8.72 -11.81
CA SER A 584 -3.63 -8.59 -10.89
C SER A 584 -3.25 -8.75 -9.41
N GLN A 585 -1.96 -8.87 -9.10
CA GLN A 585 -1.51 -9.02 -7.72
C GLN A 585 -1.73 -7.74 -6.91
N LEU A 586 -2.42 -7.86 -5.76
CA LEU A 586 -2.65 -6.72 -4.87
C LEU A 586 -1.38 -6.30 -4.12
N SER A 587 -1.25 -5.01 -3.84
CA SER A 587 -0.15 -4.41 -3.10
C SER A 587 -0.57 -4.07 -1.67
N ASP A 588 0.08 -4.67 -0.67
CA ASP A 588 -0.12 -4.30 0.73
C ASP A 588 0.85 -3.17 1.13
N ASN A 589 0.33 -1.96 1.23
CA ASN A 589 1.09 -0.76 1.59
C ASN A 589 0.93 -0.36 3.07
N ARG A 590 0.23 -1.17 3.89
CA ARG A 590 0.01 -0.86 5.30
C ARG A 590 1.32 -0.89 6.08
N ASP A 591 1.52 0.15 6.89
CA ASP A 591 2.68 0.24 7.77
C ASP A 591 2.39 -0.47 9.08
N TRP A 592 2.87 -1.72 9.19
CA TRP A 592 2.85 -2.50 10.42
C TRP A 592 4.04 -2.21 11.34
N SER A 593 5.09 -1.55 10.82
CA SER A 593 6.28 -1.21 11.61
C SER A 593 6.01 -0.10 12.63
N ILE A 594 4.93 0.67 12.42
CA ILE A 594 4.47 1.73 13.32
C ILE A 594 4.21 1.25 14.77
N TYR A 595 3.91 -0.03 14.97
CA TYR A 595 3.72 -0.60 16.31
C TYR A 595 5.01 -0.79 17.10
N GLY A 596 6.19 -0.63 16.47
CA GLY A 596 7.50 -0.71 17.11
C GLY A 596 7.94 -2.11 17.54
N LEU A 597 7.21 -3.15 17.11
CA LEU A 597 7.45 -4.58 17.42
C LEU A 597 7.56 -5.41 16.14
N SER A 598 8.21 -4.87 15.10
CA SER A 598 8.24 -5.48 13.77
C SER A 598 8.96 -6.83 13.71
N GLU A 599 9.86 -7.11 14.65
CA GLU A 599 10.54 -8.40 14.73
C GLU A 599 9.63 -9.49 15.32
N GLU A 600 8.65 -9.09 16.14
CA GLU A 600 7.74 -10.00 16.84
C GLU A 600 6.35 -10.09 16.20
N LEU A 601 5.96 -9.12 15.38
CA LEU A 601 4.68 -9.09 14.68
C LEU A 601 4.77 -9.82 13.34
N ASP A 602 4.14 -10.99 13.26
CA ASP A 602 3.91 -11.69 12.01
C ASP A 602 2.61 -11.20 11.36
N LYS A 603 2.70 -10.64 10.15
CA LYS A 603 1.52 -10.21 9.38
C LYS A 603 0.57 -11.37 9.04
N THR A 604 1.09 -12.60 9.00
CA THR A 604 0.30 -13.81 8.72
C THR A 604 -0.38 -14.36 9.97
N ASN A 605 0.08 -13.96 11.17
CA ASN A 605 -0.46 -14.39 12.45
C ASN A 605 -0.44 -13.23 13.44
N VAL A 606 -1.35 -12.27 13.23
CA VAL A 606 -1.44 -11.08 14.07
C VAL A 606 -1.97 -11.44 15.48
N PRO A 607 -1.48 -10.77 16.55
CA PRO A 607 -1.99 -10.98 17.90
C PRO A 607 -3.50 -10.73 18.02
N GLU A 608 -4.13 -11.33 19.04
CA GLU A 608 -5.59 -11.26 19.22
C GLU A 608 -6.09 -9.80 19.31
N CYS A 609 -5.34 -8.90 19.97
CA CYS A 609 -5.70 -7.49 20.07
C CYS A 609 -5.67 -6.75 18.72
N LEU A 610 -4.94 -7.27 17.73
CA LEU A 610 -4.88 -6.73 16.36
C LEU A 610 -5.76 -7.52 15.38
N SER A 611 -6.48 -8.54 15.84
CA SER A 611 -7.27 -9.44 14.97
C SER A 611 -8.32 -8.72 14.11
N VAL A 612 -8.83 -7.56 14.56
CA VAL A 612 -9.74 -6.71 13.79
C VAL A 612 -9.11 -6.19 12.48
N LEU A 613 -7.77 -6.03 12.48
CA LEU A 613 -6.97 -5.54 11.35
C LEU A 613 -6.53 -6.65 10.39
N SER A 614 -6.83 -7.92 10.72
CA SER A 614 -6.47 -9.08 9.91
C SER A 614 -7.27 -9.12 8.61
N ILE A 615 -6.76 -8.42 7.60
CA ILE A 615 -7.31 -8.35 6.24
C ILE A 615 -6.17 -8.69 5.30
N ASP A 616 -6.29 -9.75 4.53
CA ASP A 616 -5.33 -10.16 3.53
C ASP A 616 -5.93 -10.07 2.12
N ASN A 617 -5.12 -10.47 1.12
CA ASN A 617 -5.52 -10.41 -0.28
C ASN A 617 -6.75 -11.29 -0.56
N GLU A 618 -6.85 -12.45 0.08
CA GLU A 618 -7.96 -13.37 -0.15
C GLU A 618 -9.26 -12.88 0.49
N TRP A 619 -9.20 -12.25 1.66
CA TRP A 619 -10.36 -11.56 2.24
C TRP A 619 -10.95 -10.52 1.27
N ILE A 620 -10.08 -9.76 0.58
CA ILE A 620 -10.53 -8.80 -0.45
C ILE A 620 -11.19 -9.52 -1.61
N ILE A 621 -10.52 -10.53 -2.17
CA ILE A 621 -11.03 -11.27 -3.34
C ILE A 621 -12.37 -11.92 -3.01
N TYR A 622 -12.52 -12.57 -1.86
CA TYR A 622 -13.79 -13.15 -1.43
C TYR A 622 -14.89 -12.11 -1.23
N ASN A 623 -14.58 -10.92 -0.71
CA ASN A 623 -15.57 -9.83 -0.63
C ASN A 623 -15.98 -9.31 -2.00
N LEU A 624 -15.04 -9.16 -2.94
CA LEU A 624 -15.33 -8.79 -4.32
C LEU A 624 -16.23 -9.84 -4.99
N ILE A 625 -15.92 -11.14 -4.83
CA ILE A 625 -16.75 -12.25 -5.31
C ILE A 625 -18.17 -12.13 -4.76
N LYS A 626 -18.32 -11.97 -3.43
CA LYS A 626 -19.62 -11.81 -2.77
C LYS A 626 -20.42 -10.64 -3.34
N ILE A 627 -19.78 -9.48 -3.54
CA ILE A 627 -20.40 -8.28 -4.11
C ILE A 627 -20.92 -8.55 -5.54
N PHE A 628 -20.10 -9.14 -6.41
CA PHE A 628 -20.49 -9.42 -7.78
C PHE A 628 -21.50 -10.57 -7.90
N MET A 629 -21.49 -11.54 -6.99
CA MET A 629 -22.58 -12.52 -6.86
C MET A 629 -23.90 -11.82 -6.55
N ILE A 630 -23.92 -10.92 -5.55
CA ILE A 630 -25.13 -10.16 -5.17
C ILE A 630 -25.65 -9.31 -6.35
N ASP A 631 -24.75 -8.68 -7.10
CA ASP A 631 -25.11 -7.88 -8.28
C ASP A 631 -25.69 -8.72 -9.43
N ALA A 632 -25.18 -9.93 -9.61
CA ALA A 632 -25.60 -10.83 -10.68
C ALA A 632 -26.89 -11.61 -10.37
N ILE A 633 -27.18 -11.92 -9.10
CA ILE A 633 -28.35 -12.69 -8.66
C ILE A 633 -29.68 -12.22 -9.29
N PRO A 634 -30.02 -10.91 -9.35
CA PRO A 634 -31.26 -10.43 -9.97
C PRO A 634 -31.39 -10.78 -11.46
N THR A 635 -30.29 -10.91 -12.18
CA THR A 635 -30.28 -11.17 -13.64
C THR A 635 -30.50 -12.64 -14.00
N GLY A 636 -30.32 -13.56 -13.05
CA GLY A 636 -30.38 -15.00 -13.32
C GLY A 636 -29.11 -15.58 -13.95
N LYS A 637 -28.16 -14.74 -14.36
CA LYS A 637 -26.99 -15.14 -15.14
C LYS A 637 -25.74 -15.25 -14.26
N GLN A 638 -24.82 -16.11 -14.68
CA GLN A 638 -23.47 -16.12 -14.13
C GLN A 638 -22.71 -14.86 -14.59
N SER A 639 -21.85 -14.35 -13.71
CA SER A 639 -20.99 -13.21 -13.96
C SER A 639 -19.58 -13.68 -14.30
N ASP A 640 -19.06 -13.25 -15.46
CA ASP A 640 -17.68 -13.52 -15.86
C ASP A 640 -16.67 -12.97 -14.85
N MET A 641 -16.97 -11.84 -14.23
CA MET A 641 -16.16 -11.24 -13.16
C MET A 641 -16.00 -12.17 -11.95
N VAL A 642 -17.06 -12.89 -11.56
CA VAL A 642 -16.98 -13.86 -10.46
C VAL A 642 -16.02 -14.99 -10.82
N ASN A 643 -16.09 -15.50 -12.05
CA ASN A 643 -15.18 -16.55 -12.51
C ASN A 643 -13.71 -16.08 -12.58
N LYS A 644 -13.47 -14.84 -13.07
CA LYS A 644 -12.14 -14.23 -13.07
C LYS A 644 -11.57 -14.11 -11.65
N LEU A 645 -12.34 -13.58 -10.71
CA LEU A 645 -11.91 -13.40 -9.32
C LEU A 645 -11.67 -14.73 -8.61
N LEU A 646 -12.47 -15.77 -8.89
CA LEU A 646 -12.20 -17.12 -8.38
C LEU A 646 -10.85 -17.65 -8.86
N GLY A 647 -10.46 -17.34 -10.10
CA GLY A 647 -9.14 -17.68 -10.63
C GLY A 647 -7.97 -16.91 -10.01
N MET A 648 -8.22 -15.87 -9.21
CA MET A 648 -7.19 -15.11 -8.49
C MET A 648 -6.90 -15.66 -7.08
N LEU A 649 -7.75 -16.56 -6.56
CA LEU A 649 -7.53 -17.20 -5.27
C LEU A 649 -6.37 -18.21 -5.36
N THR A 650 -5.69 -18.43 -4.24
CA THR A 650 -4.69 -19.51 -4.17
C THR A 650 -5.37 -20.87 -4.33
N GLU A 651 -4.66 -21.82 -4.94
CA GLU A 651 -5.19 -23.17 -5.16
C GLU A 651 -5.54 -23.83 -3.82
N GLY A 652 -6.80 -24.26 -3.67
CA GLY A 652 -7.29 -24.85 -2.42
C GLY A 652 -7.54 -23.83 -1.29
N SER A 653 -7.59 -22.53 -1.61
CA SER A 653 -7.99 -21.49 -0.67
C SER A 653 -9.34 -21.82 0.00
N ASP A 654 -9.38 -21.61 1.32
CA ASP A 654 -10.58 -21.83 2.14
C ASP A 654 -10.99 -20.52 2.79
N VAL A 655 -12.18 -20.03 2.43
CA VAL A 655 -12.83 -18.83 2.99
C VAL A 655 -12.71 -18.77 4.52
N SER A 656 -12.82 -19.92 5.20
CA SER A 656 -12.81 -20.00 6.66
C SER A 656 -11.49 -19.56 7.32
N LYS A 657 -10.37 -19.54 6.56
CA LYS A 657 -9.06 -19.10 7.03
C LYS A 657 -8.86 -17.59 6.95
N HIS A 658 -9.57 -16.93 6.03
CA HIS A 658 -9.37 -15.51 5.69
C HIS A 658 -10.49 -14.63 6.26
N MET A 659 -11.66 -15.21 6.51
CA MET A 659 -12.84 -14.53 7.00
C MET A 659 -13.19 -14.96 8.43
N THR A 660 -13.77 -14.04 9.19
CA THR A 660 -14.44 -14.36 10.46
C THR A 660 -15.55 -15.39 10.25
N ALA A 661 -15.96 -16.07 11.32
CA ALA A 661 -17.08 -17.03 11.27
C ALA A 661 -18.35 -16.42 10.65
N ALA A 662 -18.71 -15.18 11.04
CA ALA A 662 -19.88 -14.48 10.53
C ALA A 662 -19.75 -14.11 9.03
N GLU A 663 -18.57 -13.65 8.60
CA GLU A 663 -18.29 -13.37 7.19
C GLU A 663 -18.35 -14.65 6.34
N ASN A 664 -17.81 -15.76 6.85
CA ASN A 664 -17.85 -17.07 6.19
C ASN A 664 -19.29 -17.58 6.05
N ILE A 665 -20.12 -17.48 7.10
CA ILE A 665 -21.56 -17.81 7.03
C ILE A 665 -22.24 -16.95 5.97
N SER A 666 -22.00 -15.63 5.99
CA SER A 666 -22.55 -14.73 4.98
C SER A 666 -22.12 -15.12 3.57
N PHE A 667 -20.86 -15.47 3.36
CA PHE A 667 -20.34 -15.88 2.06
C PHE A 667 -21.02 -17.17 1.59
N LYS A 668 -21.10 -18.20 2.43
CA LYS A 668 -21.76 -19.48 2.14
C LYS A 668 -23.22 -19.31 1.72
N ILE A 669 -23.96 -18.46 2.43
CA ILE A 669 -25.36 -18.12 2.11
C ILE A 669 -25.48 -17.49 0.72
N ILE A 670 -24.66 -16.47 0.42
CA ILE A 670 -24.70 -15.79 -0.89
C ILE A 670 -24.27 -16.74 -2.01
N ASN A 671 -23.24 -17.55 -1.76
CA ASN A 671 -22.74 -18.55 -2.68
C ASN A 671 -23.81 -19.60 -3.03
N ASP A 672 -24.57 -20.09 -2.04
CA ASP A 672 -25.67 -21.04 -2.26
C ASP A 672 -26.81 -20.44 -3.09
N ILE A 673 -27.15 -19.16 -2.88
CA ILE A 673 -28.17 -18.48 -3.68
C ILE A 673 -27.70 -18.31 -5.13
N TYR A 674 -26.43 -17.98 -5.32
CA TYR A 674 -25.86 -17.73 -6.64
C TYR A 674 -25.71 -19.02 -7.47
N TYR A 675 -25.13 -20.09 -6.90
CA TYR A 675 -24.88 -21.34 -7.63
C TYR A 675 -26.00 -22.37 -7.53
N ASN A 676 -26.64 -22.50 -6.36
CA ASN A 676 -27.58 -23.59 -6.07
C ASN A 676 -29.04 -23.13 -6.00
N ASN A 677 -29.34 -21.87 -6.38
CA ASN A 677 -30.69 -21.29 -6.30
C ASN A 677 -31.33 -21.42 -4.91
N ALA A 678 -30.55 -21.21 -3.84
CA ALA A 678 -31.01 -21.24 -2.45
C ALA A 678 -31.49 -22.63 -1.95
N LEU A 679 -30.97 -23.71 -2.53
CA LEU A 679 -31.31 -25.09 -2.14
C LEU A 679 -30.98 -25.38 -0.67
N ASN A 680 -29.82 -24.93 -0.20
CA ASN A 680 -29.34 -25.21 1.16
C ASN A 680 -29.61 -24.06 2.14
N LEU A 681 -30.24 -22.97 1.67
CA LEU A 681 -30.54 -21.79 2.46
C LEU A 681 -31.24 -22.10 3.81
N PRO A 682 -32.23 -23.00 3.91
CA PRO A 682 -32.86 -23.32 5.20
C PRO A 682 -31.89 -23.88 6.24
N SER A 683 -30.90 -24.67 5.83
CA SER A 683 -29.87 -25.18 6.74
C SER A 683 -28.92 -24.06 7.15
N LEU A 684 -28.45 -23.27 6.18
CA LEU A 684 -27.48 -22.20 6.42
C LEU A 684 -28.05 -21.07 7.29
N LEU A 685 -29.36 -20.82 7.25
CA LEU A 685 -30.01 -19.85 8.14
C LEU A 685 -30.00 -20.28 9.61
N ASN A 686 -29.76 -21.55 9.94
CA ASN A 686 -29.60 -21.99 11.34
C ASN A 686 -28.27 -21.53 11.94
N ASP A 687 -27.26 -21.30 11.11
CA ASP A 687 -25.95 -20.82 11.56
C ASP A 687 -26.03 -19.35 12.03
N ILE A 688 -27.12 -18.65 11.69
CA ILE A 688 -27.45 -17.32 12.21
C ILE A 688 -28.29 -17.46 13.48
N SER A 689 -27.66 -17.26 14.63
CA SER A 689 -28.31 -17.26 15.95
C SER A 689 -27.93 -16.02 16.75
N ALA A 690 -28.91 -15.40 17.40
CA ALA A 690 -28.68 -14.28 18.31
C ALA A 690 -27.98 -14.75 19.61
N GLU A 691 -28.31 -15.95 20.09
CA GLU A 691 -27.81 -16.52 21.35
C GLU A 691 -26.30 -16.85 21.32
N ASN A 692 -25.76 -17.08 20.13
CA ASN A 692 -24.35 -17.47 19.95
C ASN A 692 -23.40 -16.26 19.78
N ILE A 693 -23.92 -15.04 19.87
CA ILE A 693 -23.10 -13.83 19.71
C ILE A 693 -22.41 -13.52 21.03
N ASN A 694 -21.08 -13.65 21.07
CA ASN A 694 -20.30 -13.19 22.22
C ASN A 694 -20.44 -11.67 22.36
N PRO A 695 -20.91 -11.13 23.50
CA PRO A 695 -21.12 -9.69 23.67
C PRO A 695 -19.83 -8.85 23.73
N THR A 696 -18.68 -9.47 23.94
CA THR A 696 -17.41 -8.76 24.16
C THR A 696 -16.67 -8.42 22.86
N THR A 697 -15.83 -7.39 22.95
CA THR A 697 -14.87 -6.98 21.91
C THR A 697 -15.54 -6.56 20.59
N TRP A 698 -14.73 -6.36 19.55
CA TRP A 698 -15.17 -6.08 18.20
C TRP A 698 -15.95 -7.24 17.58
N ARG A 699 -15.64 -8.50 17.94
CA ARG A 699 -16.22 -9.71 17.34
C ARG A 699 -17.72 -9.81 17.56
N GLY A 700 -18.22 -9.46 18.75
CA GLY A 700 -19.64 -9.52 19.05
C GLY A 700 -20.46 -8.64 18.12
N ARG A 701 -20.02 -7.40 17.99
CA ARG A 701 -20.68 -6.44 17.11
C ARG A 701 -20.52 -6.79 15.64
N GLN A 702 -19.31 -7.17 15.23
CA GLN A 702 -19.05 -7.52 13.84
C GLN A 702 -19.92 -8.71 13.41
N THR A 703 -20.08 -9.71 14.29
CA THR A 703 -20.98 -10.85 14.07
C THR A 703 -22.42 -10.37 13.93
N TYR A 704 -22.90 -9.56 14.87
CA TYR A 704 -24.26 -9.01 14.84
C TYR A 704 -24.55 -8.23 13.55
N LEU A 705 -23.70 -7.27 13.20
CA LEU A 705 -23.89 -6.41 12.03
C LEU A 705 -23.74 -7.17 10.71
N THR A 706 -22.84 -8.15 10.64
CA THR A 706 -22.71 -9.02 9.47
C THR A 706 -23.98 -9.83 9.27
N HIS A 707 -24.53 -10.46 10.32
CA HIS A 707 -25.79 -11.20 10.23
C HIS A 707 -26.97 -10.29 9.84
N ILE A 708 -27.09 -9.10 10.43
CA ILE A 708 -28.10 -8.10 10.06
C ILE A 708 -27.96 -7.72 8.58
N SER A 709 -26.74 -7.44 8.12
CA SER A 709 -26.45 -7.11 6.72
C SER A 709 -26.94 -8.23 5.80
N THR A 710 -26.51 -9.47 6.06
CA THR A 710 -26.87 -10.64 5.25
C THR A 710 -28.38 -10.78 5.16
N LEU A 711 -29.09 -10.78 6.30
CA LEU A 711 -30.55 -10.94 6.32
C LEU A 711 -31.30 -9.78 5.64
N LYS A 712 -30.84 -8.53 5.79
CA LYS A 712 -31.38 -7.38 5.04
C LYS A 712 -31.18 -7.55 3.55
N THR A 713 -29.99 -8.00 3.12
CA THR A 713 -29.74 -8.29 1.71
C THR A 713 -30.72 -9.35 1.21
N LEU A 714 -30.91 -10.46 1.96
CA LEU A 714 -31.82 -11.55 1.59
C LEU A 714 -33.29 -11.10 1.51
N ASP A 715 -33.80 -10.34 2.49
CA ASP A 715 -35.19 -9.89 2.52
C ASP A 715 -35.53 -9.01 1.28
N ASN A 716 -34.54 -8.24 0.82
CA ASN A 716 -34.64 -7.42 -0.38
C ASN A 716 -34.47 -8.20 -1.70
N MET A 717 -34.04 -9.47 -1.67
CA MET A 717 -33.85 -10.27 -2.89
C MET A 717 -35.17 -10.77 -3.45
N LYS A 718 -35.55 -10.26 -4.63
CA LYS A 718 -36.76 -10.72 -5.37
C LYS A 718 -36.71 -12.18 -5.82
N ARG A 719 -35.51 -12.76 -5.98
CA ARG A 719 -35.31 -14.13 -6.49
C ARG A 719 -35.68 -15.21 -5.47
N ILE A 720 -35.65 -14.90 -4.18
CA ILE A 720 -36.20 -15.76 -3.14
C ILE A 720 -37.72 -15.65 -3.27
N LYS A 721 -38.37 -16.68 -3.79
CA LYS A 721 -39.84 -16.68 -4.05
C LYS A 721 -40.62 -17.48 -3.01
N ASP A 722 -39.95 -18.42 -2.34
CA ASP A 722 -40.55 -19.26 -1.32
C ASP A 722 -41.03 -18.40 -0.13
N LYS A 723 -42.33 -18.52 0.19
CA LYS A 723 -42.97 -17.74 1.26
C LYS A 723 -42.51 -18.17 2.65
N GLU A 724 -42.26 -19.45 2.86
CA GLU A 724 -41.77 -20.00 4.12
C GLU A 724 -40.34 -19.50 4.39
N GLN A 725 -39.47 -19.55 3.37
CA GLN A 725 -38.11 -19.01 3.46
C GLN A 725 -38.09 -17.51 3.76
N LYS A 726 -38.92 -16.71 3.07
CA LYS A 726 -39.04 -15.27 3.38
C LYS A 726 -39.52 -15.03 4.81
N THR A 727 -40.47 -15.82 5.28
CA THR A 727 -40.98 -15.73 6.65
C THR A 727 -39.87 -16.03 7.65
N ARG A 728 -39.06 -17.07 7.40
CA ARG A 728 -37.92 -17.43 8.23
C ARG A 728 -36.83 -16.36 8.27
N ILE A 729 -36.49 -15.76 7.12
CA ILE A 729 -35.55 -14.63 7.04
C ILE A 729 -36.03 -13.46 7.90
N LYS A 730 -37.32 -13.09 7.79
CA LYS A 730 -37.92 -12.02 8.60
C LYS A 730 -37.97 -12.33 10.09
N GLN A 731 -38.27 -13.57 10.45
CA GLN A 731 -38.24 -14.03 11.84
C GLN A 731 -36.83 -13.89 12.43
N LYS A 732 -35.80 -14.40 11.73
CA LYS A 732 -34.40 -14.27 12.14
C LYS A 732 -33.93 -12.82 12.25
N LEU A 733 -34.35 -11.97 11.31
CA LEU A 733 -34.05 -10.54 11.35
C LEU A 733 -34.70 -9.85 12.57
N THR A 734 -35.92 -10.26 12.93
CA THR A 734 -36.64 -9.74 14.10
C THR A 734 -36.01 -10.24 15.41
N GLU A 735 -35.65 -11.52 15.47
CA GLU A 735 -34.92 -12.14 16.59
C GLU A 735 -33.64 -11.36 16.94
N LEU A 736 -32.78 -11.12 15.93
CA LEU A 736 -31.56 -10.34 16.12
C LEU A 736 -31.84 -8.91 16.61
N ARG A 737 -32.78 -8.20 15.97
CA ARG A 737 -33.13 -6.83 16.37
C ARG A 737 -33.59 -6.74 17.81
N ASN A 738 -34.37 -7.72 18.27
CA ASN A 738 -34.86 -7.77 19.64
C ASN A 738 -33.74 -8.05 20.66
N HIS A 739 -32.69 -8.78 20.26
CA HIS A 739 -31.55 -9.10 21.12
C HIS A 739 -30.50 -7.96 21.23
N CYS A 740 -30.57 -6.93 20.38
CA CYS A 740 -29.59 -5.83 20.35
C CYS A 740 -29.36 -5.17 21.72
N ASP A 741 -30.43 -4.85 22.45
CA ASP A 741 -30.31 -4.16 23.74
C ASP A 741 -29.69 -5.03 24.84
N GLU A 742 -30.03 -6.32 24.84
CA GLU A 742 -29.50 -7.30 25.78
C GLU A 742 -28.00 -7.53 25.55
N LEU A 743 -27.59 -7.65 24.28
CA LEU A 743 -26.19 -7.79 23.88
C LEU A 743 -25.33 -6.64 24.44
N PHE A 744 -25.74 -5.39 24.20
CA PHE A 744 -25.01 -4.22 24.67
C PHE A 744 -25.13 -3.98 26.18
N LYS A 745 -26.24 -4.39 26.81
CA LYS A 745 -26.37 -4.39 28.26
C LYS A 745 -25.36 -5.33 28.91
N THR A 746 -25.30 -6.57 28.42
CA THR A 746 -24.36 -7.59 28.90
C THR A 746 -22.91 -7.14 28.74
N TYR A 747 -22.57 -6.55 27.59
CA TYR A 747 -21.21 -6.04 27.38
C TYR A 747 -20.83 -4.92 28.36
N LYS A 748 -21.75 -3.98 28.65
CA LYS A 748 -21.51 -2.93 29.65
C LYS A 748 -21.28 -3.50 31.05
N GLU A 749 -22.08 -4.49 31.45
CA GLU A 749 -21.94 -5.15 32.75
C GLU A 749 -20.58 -5.85 32.88
N GLN A 750 -20.12 -6.51 31.81
CA GLN A 750 -18.79 -7.14 31.77
C GLN A 750 -17.65 -6.11 31.83
N ILE A 751 -17.77 -4.97 31.13
CA ILE A 751 -16.79 -3.87 31.21
C ILE A 751 -16.71 -3.30 32.62
N VAL A 752 -17.86 -3.08 33.27
CA VAL A 752 -17.92 -2.61 34.66
C VAL A 752 -17.25 -3.61 35.60
N SER A 753 -17.52 -4.91 35.41
CA SER A 753 -16.88 -5.98 36.17
C SER A 753 -15.36 -6.00 35.98
N ALA A 754 -14.88 -5.95 34.74
CA ALA A 754 -13.45 -5.92 34.44
C ALA A 754 -12.74 -4.69 35.03
N CYS A 755 -13.37 -3.51 34.97
CA CYS A 755 -12.86 -2.29 35.61
C CYS A 755 -12.82 -2.41 37.15
N ALA A 756 -13.80 -3.10 37.75
CA ALA A 756 -13.81 -3.33 39.19
C ALA A 756 -12.69 -4.28 39.63
N SER A 757 -12.46 -5.36 38.88
CA SER A 757 -11.38 -6.33 39.13
C SER A 757 -9.99 -5.68 39.12
N LEU A 758 -9.76 -4.67 38.26
CA LEU A 758 -8.48 -3.96 38.16
C LEU A 758 -8.16 -3.07 39.38
N LYS A 759 -9.11 -2.84 40.29
CA LYS A 759 -8.88 -2.03 41.50
C LYS A 759 -8.07 -2.76 42.59
N THR A 760 -7.78 -4.05 42.39
CA THR A 760 -7.06 -4.89 43.35
C THR A 760 -6.10 -5.84 42.64
N GLY A 761 -5.10 -6.36 43.34
CA GLY A 761 -4.17 -7.37 42.84
C GLY A 761 -2.94 -6.81 42.10
N GLU A 762 -2.15 -7.69 41.52
CA GLU A 762 -0.81 -7.37 40.98
C GLU A 762 -0.83 -6.24 39.93
N ARG A 763 -1.83 -6.23 39.03
CA ARG A 763 -1.98 -5.18 38.01
C ARG A 763 -2.27 -3.81 38.61
N HIS A 764 -3.03 -3.78 39.71
CA HIS A 764 -3.27 -2.55 40.47
C HIS A 764 -1.97 -2.04 41.11
N ASP A 765 -1.17 -2.96 41.65
CA ASP A 765 0.11 -2.63 42.28
C ASP A 765 1.10 -2.04 41.26
N ILE A 766 1.14 -2.60 40.03
CA ILE A 766 1.93 -2.05 38.93
C ILE A 766 1.49 -0.63 38.58
N LEU A 767 0.18 -0.38 38.39
CA LEU A 767 -0.33 0.97 38.11
C LEU A 767 0.05 1.96 39.22
N THR A 768 -0.16 1.56 40.48
CA THR A 768 0.16 2.39 41.65
C THR A 768 1.66 2.70 41.73
N SER A 769 2.52 1.74 41.40
CA SER A 769 3.98 1.94 41.39
C SER A 769 4.46 2.97 40.37
N LEU A 770 3.68 3.22 39.32
CA LEU A 770 3.94 4.24 38.30
C LEU A 770 3.29 5.59 38.65
N GLY A 771 2.37 5.61 39.62
CA GLY A 771 1.52 6.76 39.95
C GLY A 771 0.28 6.86 39.07
N TYR A 772 -0.15 5.75 38.47
CA TYR A 772 -1.30 5.68 37.58
C TYR A 772 -2.55 5.22 38.31
N SER A 773 -3.70 5.65 37.80
CA SER A 773 -5.02 5.21 38.30
C SER A 773 -5.67 4.21 37.34
N PRO A 774 -6.31 3.14 37.83
CA PRO A 774 -7.13 2.27 37.00
C PRO A 774 -8.20 3.06 36.25
N LEU A 775 -8.46 2.69 34.99
CA LEU A 775 -9.49 3.35 34.20
C LEU A 775 -10.89 3.09 34.78
N GLY A 776 -11.71 4.14 34.86
CA GLY A 776 -13.11 4.04 35.27
C GLY A 776 -14.02 3.57 34.13
N PRO A 777 -15.19 2.97 34.44
CA PRO A 777 -16.09 2.44 33.43
C PRO A 777 -16.90 3.51 32.68
N GLU A 778 -16.93 4.76 33.18
CA GLU A 778 -17.82 5.82 32.70
C GLU A 778 -17.63 6.13 31.21
N ASN A 779 -16.40 6.41 30.78
CA ASN A 779 -16.11 6.74 29.37
C ASN A 779 -16.31 5.54 28.45
N LEU A 780 -15.91 4.34 28.90
CA LEU A 780 -16.07 3.10 28.12
C LEU A 780 -17.55 2.79 27.90
N THR A 781 -18.35 2.84 28.96
CA THR A 781 -19.79 2.58 28.89
C THR A 781 -20.53 3.65 28.09
N ALA A 782 -20.12 4.92 28.17
CA ALA A 782 -20.65 5.98 27.31
C ALA A 782 -20.38 5.71 25.82
N SER A 783 -19.17 5.29 25.46
CA SER A 783 -18.83 4.93 24.09
C SER A 783 -19.63 3.71 23.60
N ILE A 784 -19.84 2.70 24.46
CA ILE A 784 -20.72 1.56 24.13
C ILE A 784 -22.16 2.02 23.87
N VAL A 785 -22.67 2.98 24.64
CA VAL A 785 -24.02 3.53 24.43
C VAL A 785 -24.11 4.31 23.11
N GLU A 786 -23.09 5.08 22.76
CA GLU A 786 -23.04 5.80 21.48
C GLU A 786 -23.09 4.84 20.30
N VAL A 787 -22.27 3.80 20.34
CA VAL A 787 -22.33 2.68 19.39
C VAL A 787 -23.73 2.08 19.34
N GLN A 788 -24.30 1.73 20.49
CA GLN A 788 -25.58 1.05 20.57
C GLN A 788 -26.65 1.89 19.86
N LYS A 789 -26.65 3.21 20.09
CA LYS A 789 -27.54 4.14 19.38
C LYS A 789 -27.32 4.12 17.88
N ALA A 790 -26.08 4.14 17.41
CA ALA A 790 -25.76 4.06 15.98
C ALA A 790 -26.34 2.80 15.33
N ILE A 791 -26.21 1.66 16.00
CA ILE A 791 -26.71 0.36 15.49
C ILE A 791 -28.23 0.28 15.54
N ARG A 792 -28.87 0.81 16.59
CA ARG A 792 -30.34 0.84 16.70
C ARG A 792 -31.01 1.68 15.62
N ASN A 793 -30.29 2.65 15.06
CA ASN A 793 -30.79 3.51 13.99
C ASN A 793 -30.76 2.86 12.60
N LEU A 794 -30.22 1.64 12.47
CA LEU A 794 -30.19 0.85 11.22
C LEU A 794 -31.40 -0.07 11.08
#